data_AF-A0AAF3FEF5-F1
#
_entry.id   AF-A0AAF3FEF5-F1
#
_cell.length_a   1.000
_cell.length_b   1.000
_cell.length_c   1.000
_cell.angle_alpha   90.00
_cell.angle_beta   90.00
_cell.angle_gamma   90.00
#
_symmetry.space_group_name_H-M   'P 1'
#
loop_
_entity.id
_entity.type
_entity.pdbx_description
1 polymer ?
#
loop_
_entity_poly.entity_id
_entity_poly.type
_entity_poly.pdbx_seq_one_letter_code
_entity_poly.pdbx_strand_id
1 'polypeptide(L)'
;MEVVRSKGQCMYLLQSIENGARIDGRNLTEHRPILMEHGILRTAEGSSRVLLGRTELFVAVNSEIVEVDDSNAEEKILNFTVKVAPQGPNSQLFEQDDRDLVDDFDREAFFQIGRETFKEEIETSMTSMEVLSKIRQKINKDIAEESEHSVTGEIERTLDKIFNRLSDLNFSNLVISRNHMWNIEVEIMVVKYAGNLLEAAYLGAKAALNDFRCIQPPVTHDAESDKDVISAIDEDGLAQIGSWRFDIEKVPLFGVSYKIGDNAVLDINEYEGMLRPLTFWVVIEKPGSQRVIDDDCDVLCSQQSGVGGVRTDVHREMVTNAIRSARQLDATLVSYLQRWTTEETDPYRISHLCFNNVFSGNKQHIVSNLFQADESSKRHGGELVADVLFAHNVKEIFVLCGGHISPILVAAEKLGIKIIDTRHEVNAVFAADAVARLRQTIGVAAVTAGPGLTNTITAVKNAQMAESPLLLIGGASPTLLKGRGALQDIDQMALFRPLCKYTARVTRLRDIIPTVREAIRAASSGCPGPVFVEFPVDVLYPYELVMREVGLNPNAKGFVQQALNHYLRIHVSRQFGAAWIPQELTPLPTNIAKPSSEQIDSIASLIRTAKRPVMLIGSQATLPPIKPTDLVKAVENLGIPVFLGGMTRGLLGKNNELQMRQCRKDALKEADLTILAGTVCDFRLSYGRVLSKKSKIVVINRNRDQLTKNEKAFWNADVSVQADVASTLVSVANALKNQISRQKDWIASLRKLDNTKEEANDKKAIEKPKNGGINPLSFLKAFDKVLPDDAILVADGGDFVGSAAYVVRPRGPLQWLDPGAFGTLGVGGGFALGAKTVYPNKPVYIIWGDGSCGYSLMEYDTFARFKLGVVSVIGNDACWSQIAREQVPMFGTAVSTQLAPTPYEKVAEALGGWGAAITDKNEDETEEILGSAAAKSKQGVPALVNVHIGKSDFREGSISV
;
A
#
# COMPACT_ATOMS: atom_id res chain seq x y z
N MET A 1 -24.14 14.26 -37.28
CA MET A 1 -22.87 13.98 -36.60
C MET A 1 -22.02 13.17 -37.55
N GLU A 2 -20.84 13.65 -37.90
CA GLU A 2 -19.83 12.83 -38.57
C GLU A 2 -18.67 12.59 -37.61
N VAL A 3 -18.26 11.33 -37.48
CA VAL A 3 -17.07 10.93 -36.74
C VAL A 3 -16.01 10.57 -37.79
N VAL A 4 -15.05 11.46 -38.01
CA VAL A 4 -13.92 11.16 -38.91
C VAL A 4 -12.76 10.60 -38.08
N ARG A 5 -12.32 9.39 -38.45
CA ARG A 5 -11.16 8.72 -37.85
C ARG A 5 -9.89 9.03 -38.65
N SER A 6 -8.94 9.73 -38.04
CA SER A 6 -7.55 9.77 -38.51
C SER A 6 -6.73 8.70 -37.79
N LYS A 7 -5.83 8.02 -38.52
CA LYS A 7 -4.95 6.96 -38.00
C LYS A 7 -3.96 7.54 -36.99
N GLY A 8 -4.34 7.52 -35.71
CA GLY A 8 -3.48 7.88 -34.58
C GLY A 8 -4.26 8.64 -33.52
N GLN A 9 -4.92 7.90 -32.63
CA GLN A 9 -5.49 8.30 -31.33
C GLN A 9 -5.82 9.80 -31.10
N CYS A 10 -7.07 10.18 -31.39
CA CYS A 10 -7.96 11.09 -30.61
C CYS A 10 -9.27 11.32 -31.40
N MET A 11 -10.42 11.51 -30.72
CA MET A 11 -11.70 11.86 -31.33
C MET A 11 -12.06 13.33 -31.06
N TYR A 12 -12.60 14.03 -32.05
CA TYR A 12 -13.23 15.34 -31.92
C TYR A 12 -14.72 15.24 -32.33
N LEU A 13 -15.60 15.97 -31.66
CA LEU A 13 -17.03 16.08 -32.00
C LEU A 13 -17.34 17.52 -32.44
N LEU A 14 -17.74 17.69 -33.70
CA LEU A 14 -18.26 18.93 -34.26
C LEU A 14 -19.75 18.72 -34.59
N GLN A 15 -20.62 19.61 -34.13
CA GLN A 15 -22.03 19.63 -34.51
C GLN A 15 -22.37 20.96 -35.18
N SER A 16 -22.53 20.92 -36.50
CA SER A 16 -23.29 21.93 -37.26
C SER A 16 -24.76 21.50 -37.26
N ILE A 17 -25.68 22.44 -37.01
CA ILE A 17 -27.12 22.26 -37.10
C ILE A 17 -27.55 22.85 -38.44
N GLU A 18 -28.10 22.03 -39.34
CA GLU A 18 -28.92 22.54 -40.43
C GLU A 18 -30.24 23.11 -39.89
N ASN A 19 -30.60 24.29 -40.39
CA ASN A 19 -31.76 25.07 -39.98
C ASN A 19 -33.07 24.28 -40.07
N GLY A 20 -33.89 24.34 -39.02
CA GLY A 20 -35.34 24.11 -39.14
C GLY A 20 -35.98 23.16 -38.11
N ALA A 21 -35.21 22.47 -37.27
CA ALA A 21 -35.79 21.57 -36.28
C ALA A 21 -36.25 22.34 -35.01
N ARG A 22 -37.56 22.26 -34.71
CA ARG A 22 -38.16 22.72 -33.45
C ARG A 22 -38.41 21.52 -32.54
N ILE A 23 -38.15 21.67 -31.24
CA ILE A 23 -38.65 20.76 -30.21
C ILE A 23 -39.57 21.58 -29.29
N ASP A 24 -40.81 21.12 -29.14
CA ASP A 24 -41.86 21.67 -28.28
C ASP A 24 -42.17 23.18 -28.46
N GLY A 25 -42.15 23.63 -29.72
CA GLY A 25 -42.60 24.98 -30.11
C GLY A 25 -41.68 26.14 -29.74
N ARG A 26 -40.49 25.91 -29.16
CA ARG A 26 -39.56 26.99 -28.77
C ARG A 26 -38.26 26.95 -29.59
N ASN A 27 -37.80 28.13 -30.01
CA ASN A 27 -36.50 28.31 -30.68
C ASN A 27 -35.37 28.37 -29.65
N LEU A 28 -34.30 27.59 -29.85
CA LEU A 28 -33.08 27.59 -29.05
C LEU A 28 -32.15 28.73 -29.48
N THR A 29 -32.40 29.94 -29.00
CA THR A 29 -31.43 31.03 -29.04
C THR A 29 -31.13 31.47 -27.63
N GLU A 30 -30.25 30.76 -26.92
CA GLU A 30 -29.45 31.31 -25.82
C GLU A 30 -28.38 30.29 -25.39
N HIS A 31 -27.11 30.68 -25.54
CA HIS A 31 -25.93 29.89 -25.22
C HIS A 31 -25.68 29.78 -23.71
N ARG A 32 -25.30 28.59 -23.22
CA ARG A 32 -24.44 28.46 -22.02
C ARG A 32 -23.39 27.35 -22.19
N PRO A 33 -22.11 27.60 -21.81
CA PRO A 33 -21.08 26.57 -21.78
C PRO A 33 -21.29 25.63 -20.59
N ILE A 34 -21.09 24.33 -20.78
CA ILE A 34 -20.96 23.36 -19.68
C ILE A 34 -19.47 23.11 -19.47
N LEU A 35 -18.98 23.51 -18.29
CA LEU A 35 -17.65 23.19 -17.77
C LEU A 35 -17.62 21.69 -17.41
N MET A 36 -16.60 20.95 -17.87
CA MET A 36 -16.28 19.64 -17.28
C MET A 36 -15.12 19.82 -16.30
N GLU A 37 -15.45 19.88 -15.01
CA GLU A 37 -14.49 19.73 -13.92
C GLU A 37 -14.47 18.27 -13.44
N HIS A 38 -13.27 17.77 -13.14
CA HIS A 38 -13.05 16.48 -12.51
C HIS A 38 -13.79 16.39 -11.17
N GLY A 39 -14.64 15.38 -11.02
CA GLY A 39 -15.28 15.04 -9.76
C GLY A 39 -16.24 13.88 -9.92
N ILE A 40 -16.12 12.89 -9.03
CA ILE A 40 -17.09 11.80 -8.88
C ILE A 40 -18.42 12.43 -8.44
N LEU A 41 -19.38 12.50 -9.35
CA LEU A 41 -20.79 12.70 -9.02
C LEU A 41 -21.38 11.33 -8.70
N ARG A 42 -21.65 11.09 -7.41
CA ARG A 42 -22.78 10.24 -7.02
C ARG A 42 -24.03 11.00 -7.45
N THR A 43 -24.69 10.52 -8.49
CA THR A 43 -26.11 10.75 -8.71
C THR A 43 -26.78 9.40 -8.94
N ALA A 44 -27.95 9.24 -8.35
CA ALA A 44 -28.76 8.03 -8.41
C ALA A 44 -28.96 7.55 -9.85
N GLU A 45 -29.07 6.23 -10.01
CA GLU A 45 -29.16 5.45 -11.26
C GLU A 45 -27.81 5.02 -11.86
N GLY A 46 -27.45 3.78 -11.55
CA GLY A 46 -26.15 3.18 -11.78
C GLY A 46 -25.94 2.69 -13.21
N SER A 47 -24.91 3.22 -13.85
CA SER A 47 -24.12 2.46 -14.84
C SER A 47 -22.69 2.37 -14.33
N SER A 48 -22.10 1.18 -14.41
CA SER A 48 -20.72 0.93 -13.97
C SER A 48 -19.88 0.44 -15.14
N ARG A 49 -18.65 0.94 -15.26
CA ARG A 49 -17.64 0.45 -16.21
C ARG A 49 -16.81 -0.63 -15.52
N VAL A 50 -16.70 -1.80 -16.15
CA VAL A 50 -15.85 -2.89 -15.65
C VAL A 50 -14.78 -3.20 -16.69
N LEU A 51 -13.53 -3.14 -16.25
CA LEU A 51 -12.36 -3.51 -17.04
C LEU A 51 -12.01 -4.98 -16.78
N LEU A 52 -12.19 -5.82 -17.80
CA LEU A 52 -11.76 -7.22 -17.78
C LEU A 52 -10.54 -7.37 -18.69
N GLY A 53 -9.35 -7.28 -18.08
CA GLY A 53 -8.10 -7.28 -18.81
C GLY A 53 -7.96 -6.04 -19.72
N ARG A 54 -7.83 -6.24 -21.05
CA ARG A 54 -7.69 -5.15 -22.05
C ARG A 54 -8.99 -4.75 -22.76
N THR A 55 -10.13 -5.29 -22.35
CA THR A 55 -11.43 -5.02 -23.00
C THR A 55 -12.35 -4.26 -22.05
N GLU A 56 -12.99 -3.20 -22.55
CA GLU A 56 -14.03 -2.46 -21.82
C GLU A 56 -15.41 -3.08 -22.11
N LEU A 57 -16.20 -3.31 -21.06
CA LEU A 57 -17.62 -3.67 -21.15
C LEU A 57 -18.48 -2.57 -20.51
N PHE A 58 -19.57 -2.23 -21.20
CA PHE A 58 -20.60 -1.33 -20.70
C PHE A 58 -21.80 -2.15 -20.23
N VAL A 59 -22.24 -1.91 -19.00
CA VAL A 59 -23.49 -2.45 -18.46
C VAL A 59 -24.39 -1.27 -18.09
N ALA A 60 -25.56 -1.21 -18.70
CA ALA A 60 -26.60 -0.25 -18.37
C ALA A 60 -27.84 -1.01 -17.88
N VAL A 61 -28.38 -0.58 -16.74
CA VAL A 61 -29.65 -1.07 -16.20
C VAL A 61 -30.70 0.00 -16.49
N ASN A 62 -31.72 -0.33 -17.27
CA ASN A 62 -32.87 0.55 -17.47
C ASN A 62 -34.02 0.06 -16.58
N SER A 63 -34.59 0.98 -15.81
CA SER A 63 -35.84 0.77 -15.07
C SER A 63 -36.93 1.66 -15.65
N GLU A 64 -38.08 1.09 -16.00
CA GLU A 64 -39.31 1.84 -16.28
C GLU A 64 -40.33 1.57 -15.17
N ILE A 65 -40.99 2.64 -14.72
CA ILE A 65 -42.14 2.58 -13.81
C ILE A 65 -43.39 2.61 -14.69
N VAL A 66 -44.19 1.55 -14.65
CA VAL A 66 -45.49 1.50 -15.34
C VAL A 66 -46.58 1.69 -14.29
N GLU A 67 -47.34 2.77 -14.37
CA GLU A 67 -48.54 2.95 -13.56
C GLU A 67 -49.69 2.14 -14.19
N VAL A 68 -50.28 1.26 -13.40
CA VAL A 68 -51.48 0.50 -13.78
C VAL A 68 -52.67 1.10 -13.03
N ASP A 69 -53.65 1.57 -13.79
CA ASP A 69 -54.86 2.22 -13.28
C ASP A 69 -55.87 1.14 -12.88
N ASP A 70 -55.95 0.80 -11.58
CA ASP A 70 -57.19 0.27 -11.03
C ASP A 70 -57.37 0.58 -9.54
N SER A 71 -58.60 0.89 -9.20
CA SER A 71 -59.03 1.60 -8.00
C SER A 71 -59.03 0.71 -6.74
N ASN A 72 -57.87 0.51 -6.11
CA ASN A 72 -57.67 0.45 -4.65
C ASN A 72 -56.20 0.15 -4.28
N ALA A 73 -55.55 1.16 -3.68
CA ALA A 73 -54.33 1.12 -2.87
C ALA A 73 -53.02 0.55 -3.50
N GLU A 74 -52.22 1.50 -4.03
CA GLU A 74 -50.75 1.59 -4.09
C GLU A 74 -49.89 0.30 -4.07
N GLU A 75 -49.63 -0.26 -5.26
CA GLU A 75 -48.41 -1.00 -5.57
C GLU A 75 -47.77 -0.43 -6.87
N LYS A 76 -46.54 0.07 -6.78
CA LYS A 76 -45.72 0.46 -7.95
C LYS A 76 -44.78 -0.69 -8.30
N ILE A 77 -44.90 -1.22 -9.51
CA ILE A 77 -44.03 -2.30 -10.02
C ILE A 77 -42.83 -1.68 -10.75
N LEU A 78 -41.62 -2.13 -10.42
CA LEU A 78 -40.37 -1.78 -11.08
C LEU A 78 -39.93 -2.95 -11.97
N ASN A 79 -39.84 -2.73 -13.28
CA ASN A 79 -39.30 -3.73 -14.21
C ASN A 79 -37.83 -3.45 -14.51
N PHE A 80 -36.99 -4.48 -14.45
CA PHE A 80 -35.57 -4.41 -14.82
C PHE A 80 -35.32 -5.17 -16.12
N THR A 81 -34.59 -4.55 -17.05
CA THR A 81 -34.08 -5.24 -18.26
C THR A 81 -32.56 -5.12 -18.33
N VAL A 82 -31.85 -6.25 -18.39
CA VAL A 82 -30.39 -6.32 -18.53
C VAL A 82 -30.03 -6.69 -19.96
N LYS A 83 -29.23 -5.87 -20.66
CA LYS A 83 -28.67 -6.19 -21.98
C LYS A 83 -27.15 -6.25 -21.92
N VAL A 84 -26.59 -7.36 -22.41
CA VAL A 84 -25.14 -7.60 -22.50
C VAL A 84 -24.79 -7.85 -23.97
N ALA A 85 -23.79 -7.14 -24.52
CA ALA A 85 -23.32 -7.37 -25.89
C ALA A 85 -21.77 -7.45 -25.93
N PRO A 86 -21.18 -8.48 -26.55
CA PRO A 86 -19.73 -8.59 -26.71
C PRO A 86 -19.24 -7.82 -27.93
N GLN A 87 -18.07 -7.16 -27.85
CA GLN A 87 -17.29 -6.76 -29.03
C GLN A 87 -15.96 -7.52 -29.07
N GLY A 88 -15.81 -8.37 -30.10
CA GLY A 88 -14.52 -8.93 -30.51
C GLY A 88 -14.04 -8.28 -31.82
N PRO A 89 -12.73 -8.15 -32.06
CA PRO A 89 -12.19 -7.71 -33.34
C PRO A 89 -12.26 -8.88 -34.34
N ASN A 90 -12.99 -8.69 -35.46
CA ASN A 90 -13.25 -9.64 -36.57
C ASN A 90 -14.50 -10.55 -36.46
N SER A 91 -15.68 -9.94 -36.48
CA SER A 91 -16.87 -10.56 -37.08
C SER A 91 -17.49 -9.61 -38.12
N GLN A 92 -16.86 -9.51 -39.29
CA GLN A 92 -17.51 -9.28 -40.58
C GLN A 92 -18.12 -10.63 -41.01
N LEU A 93 -19.27 -10.83 -41.65
CA LEU A 93 -20.27 -10.09 -42.45
C LEU A 93 -21.57 -10.95 -42.33
N PHE A 94 -22.79 -10.49 -42.58
CA PHE A 94 -23.34 -10.22 -43.91
C PHE A 94 -24.58 -9.32 -43.82
N GLU A 95 -24.56 -8.23 -44.61
CA GLU A 95 -25.76 -7.62 -45.16
C GLU A 95 -26.04 -8.22 -46.55
N GLN A 96 -27.35 -8.33 -46.86
CA GLN A 96 -28.04 -8.26 -48.15
C GLN A 96 -28.80 -9.50 -48.69
N ASP A 97 -30.13 -9.29 -48.67
CA ASP A 97 -31.13 -9.39 -49.74
C ASP A 97 -31.55 -10.72 -50.41
N ASP A 98 -32.89 -10.82 -50.45
CA ASP A 98 -33.80 -11.48 -51.39
C ASP A 98 -33.69 -13.01 -51.66
N ARG A 99 -34.77 -13.66 -51.20
CA ARG A 99 -35.61 -14.68 -51.85
C ARG A 99 -35.01 -15.96 -52.44
N ASP A 100 -35.62 -17.03 -51.92
CA ASP A 100 -35.90 -18.33 -52.54
C ASP A 100 -34.70 -19.23 -52.86
N LEU A 101 -34.50 -20.24 -52.00
CA LEU A 101 -34.49 -21.65 -52.42
C LEU A 101 -34.52 -22.58 -51.18
N VAL A 102 -35.38 -23.57 -51.31
CA VAL A 102 -35.97 -24.47 -50.33
C VAL A 102 -35.13 -25.76 -50.22
N ASP A 103 -34.85 -26.24 -49.00
CA ASP A 103 -35.34 -27.53 -48.48
C ASP A 103 -34.70 -27.98 -47.15
N ASP A 104 -35.56 -28.60 -46.33
CA ASP A 104 -35.29 -29.46 -45.17
C ASP A 104 -34.52 -28.89 -43.96
N PHE A 105 -35.25 -28.28 -43.03
CA PHE A 105 -35.46 -28.82 -41.67
C PHE A 105 -36.54 -27.99 -40.93
N ASP A 106 -37.40 -28.73 -40.26
CA ASP A 106 -38.70 -28.37 -39.68
C ASP A 106 -38.73 -27.07 -38.84
N ARG A 107 -39.41 -26.03 -39.34
CA ARG A 107 -39.60 -24.72 -38.68
C ARG A 107 -40.87 -24.62 -37.83
N GLU A 108 -41.66 -25.68 -37.73
CA GLU A 108 -42.90 -25.66 -36.94
C GLU A 108 -42.69 -26.09 -35.47
N ALA A 109 -41.57 -26.76 -35.17
CA ALA A 109 -41.23 -27.20 -33.81
C ALA A 109 -40.72 -26.08 -32.88
N PHE A 110 -40.24 -24.95 -33.40
CA PHE A 110 -39.61 -23.90 -32.57
C PHE A 110 -40.58 -22.80 -32.11
N PHE A 111 -41.71 -22.62 -32.80
CA PHE A 111 -42.70 -21.58 -32.47
C PHE A 111 -43.90 -22.08 -31.66
N GLN A 112 -44.06 -23.40 -31.49
CA GLN A 112 -45.10 -23.97 -30.64
C GLN A 112 -44.68 -24.06 -29.16
N ILE A 113 -43.39 -24.29 -28.90
CA ILE A 113 -42.84 -24.37 -27.54
C ILE A 113 -42.91 -23.01 -26.82
N GLY A 114 -42.68 -21.89 -27.53
CA GLY A 114 -42.71 -20.56 -26.92
C GLY A 114 -44.10 -20.02 -26.53
N ARG A 115 -45.20 -20.58 -27.08
CA ARG A 115 -46.56 -20.12 -26.75
C ARG A 115 -47.25 -20.96 -25.68
N GLU A 116 -46.92 -22.25 -25.55
CA GLU A 116 -47.48 -23.09 -24.49
C GLU A 116 -46.82 -22.80 -23.14
N THR A 117 -45.50 -22.59 -23.10
CA THR A 117 -44.78 -22.24 -21.86
C THR A 117 -45.24 -20.90 -21.26
N PHE A 118 -45.57 -19.91 -22.12
CA PHE A 118 -46.04 -18.60 -21.66
C PHE A 118 -47.50 -18.62 -21.15
N LYS A 119 -48.31 -19.58 -21.61
CA LYS A 119 -49.69 -19.72 -21.17
C LYS A 119 -49.78 -20.48 -19.83
N GLU A 120 -48.92 -21.48 -19.63
CA GLU A 120 -48.78 -22.16 -18.34
C GLU A 120 -48.21 -21.23 -17.25
N GLU A 121 -47.25 -20.34 -17.55
CA GLU A 121 -46.70 -19.41 -16.54
C GLU A 121 -47.72 -18.38 -16.03
N ILE A 122 -48.66 -17.94 -16.87
CA ILE A 122 -49.72 -16.99 -16.48
C ILE A 122 -50.81 -17.70 -15.66
N GLU A 123 -51.22 -18.92 -16.03
CA GLU A 123 -52.20 -19.71 -15.25
C GLU A 123 -51.64 -20.18 -13.89
N THR A 124 -50.32 -20.48 -13.83
CA THR A 124 -49.62 -20.85 -12.59
C THR A 124 -49.47 -19.66 -11.63
N SER A 125 -49.32 -18.44 -12.17
CA SER A 125 -49.28 -17.20 -11.37
C SER A 125 -50.64 -16.83 -10.78
N MET A 126 -51.74 -17.04 -11.52
CA MET A 126 -53.10 -16.82 -11.02
C MET A 126 -53.53 -17.83 -9.94
N THR A 127 -53.15 -19.11 -10.06
CA THR A 127 -53.44 -20.12 -9.02
C THR A 127 -52.61 -19.93 -7.75
N SER A 128 -51.40 -19.37 -7.85
CA SER A 128 -50.55 -19.02 -6.71
C SER A 128 -51.17 -17.90 -5.84
N MET A 129 -51.83 -16.93 -6.47
CA MET A 129 -52.52 -15.83 -5.77
C MET A 129 -53.81 -16.28 -5.05
N GLU A 130 -54.60 -17.19 -5.63
CA GLU A 130 -55.77 -17.77 -4.96
C GLU A 130 -55.38 -18.67 -3.77
N VAL A 131 -54.27 -19.40 -3.87
CA VAL A 131 -53.74 -20.22 -2.78
C VAL A 131 -53.20 -19.35 -1.65
N LEU A 132 -52.45 -18.29 -1.97
CA LEU A 132 -51.95 -17.32 -0.98
C LEU A 132 -53.09 -16.54 -0.30
N SER A 133 -54.16 -16.22 -1.03
CA SER A 133 -55.39 -15.61 -0.49
C SER A 133 -56.11 -16.52 0.50
N LYS A 134 -56.31 -17.80 0.16
CA LYS A 134 -56.93 -18.82 1.06
C LYS A 134 -56.06 -19.12 2.28
N ILE A 135 -54.73 -19.16 2.11
CA ILE A 135 -53.75 -19.30 3.20
C ILE A 135 -53.84 -18.08 4.13
N ARG A 136 -53.94 -16.86 3.60
CA ARG A 136 -54.05 -15.64 4.40
C ARG A 136 -55.37 -15.54 5.17
N GLN A 137 -56.50 -15.92 4.56
CA GLN A 137 -57.79 -16.00 5.26
C GLN A 137 -57.81 -17.04 6.38
N LYS A 138 -57.10 -18.16 6.19
CA LYS A 138 -57.05 -19.23 7.19
C LYS A 138 -56.02 -18.99 8.29
N ILE A 139 -54.86 -18.41 7.98
CA ILE A 139 -53.88 -17.89 8.96
C ILE A 139 -54.54 -16.84 9.86
N ASN A 140 -55.32 -15.91 9.30
CA ASN A 140 -56.03 -14.92 10.10
C ASN A 140 -57.15 -15.55 10.97
N LYS A 141 -57.71 -16.70 10.56
CA LYS A 141 -58.70 -17.45 11.34
C LYS A 141 -58.05 -18.29 12.44
N ASP A 142 -56.90 -18.91 12.18
CA ASP A 142 -56.20 -19.79 13.11
C ASP A 142 -55.35 -18.99 14.14
N ILE A 143 -54.90 -17.77 13.79
CA ILE A 143 -54.34 -16.79 14.74
C ILE A 143 -55.40 -16.32 15.75
N ALA A 144 -56.69 -16.35 15.38
CA ALA A 144 -57.79 -16.04 16.29
C ALA A 144 -58.18 -17.19 17.23
N GLU A 145 -57.68 -18.43 17.00
CA GLU A 145 -58.04 -19.64 17.76
C GLU A 145 -56.87 -20.26 18.56
N GLU A 146 -55.74 -19.56 18.74
CA GLU A 146 -54.56 -19.94 19.56
C GLU A 146 -54.12 -21.43 19.43
N SER A 147 -53.56 -21.83 18.28
CA SER A 147 -52.77 -23.07 18.20
C SER A 147 -51.50 -22.93 17.36
N GLU A 148 -50.34 -22.79 18.03
CA GLU A 148 -49.03 -22.47 17.43
C GLU A 148 -48.37 -23.65 16.67
N HIS A 149 -48.84 -24.89 16.82
CA HIS A 149 -48.09 -26.08 16.36
C HIS A 149 -48.51 -26.64 14.99
N SER A 150 -49.48 -26.03 14.29
CA SER A 150 -50.00 -26.55 13.00
C SER A 150 -49.44 -25.87 11.75
N VAL A 151 -48.80 -24.71 11.87
CA VAL A 151 -48.46 -23.85 10.70
C VAL A 151 -47.11 -24.24 10.06
N THR A 152 -46.15 -24.70 10.85
CA THR A 152 -44.77 -24.96 10.42
C THR A 152 -44.65 -26.16 9.48
N GLY A 153 -45.38 -27.26 9.75
CA GLY A 153 -45.26 -28.51 8.97
C GLY A 153 -45.90 -28.48 7.58
N GLU A 154 -46.81 -27.54 7.32
CA GLU A 154 -47.50 -27.43 6.02
C GLU A 154 -46.83 -26.41 5.09
N ILE A 155 -46.11 -25.43 5.67
CA ILE A 155 -45.22 -24.50 4.95
C ILE A 155 -44.00 -25.26 4.41
N GLU A 156 -43.39 -26.16 5.20
CA GLU A 156 -42.28 -27.00 4.74
C GLU A 156 -42.68 -27.90 3.54
N ARG A 157 -43.87 -28.52 3.57
CA ARG A 157 -44.36 -29.33 2.42
C ARG A 157 -44.65 -28.51 1.16
N THR A 158 -45.02 -27.25 1.31
CA THR A 158 -45.35 -26.38 0.17
C THR A 158 -44.08 -25.84 -0.47
N LEU A 159 -43.07 -25.49 0.34
CA LEU A 159 -41.75 -25.07 -0.13
C LEU A 159 -41.00 -26.22 -0.82
N ASP A 160 -41.09 -27.45 -0.30
CA ASP A 160 -40.50 -28.63 -0.94
C ASP A 160 -41.15 -28.94 -2.31
N LYS A 161 -42.44 -28.64 -2.51
CA LYS A 161 -43.10 -28.79 -3.82
C LYS A 161 -42.68 -27.72 -4.84
N ILE A 162 -42.38 -26.51 -4.37
CA ILE A 162 -41.90 -25.41 -5.21
C ILE A 162 -40.43 -25.64 -5.61
N PHE A 163 -39.60 -26.08 -4.68
CA PHE A 163 -38.18 -26.35 -4.93
C PHE A 163 -37.96 -27.53 -5.90
N ASN A 164 -38.78 -28.58 -5.82
CA ASN A 164 -38.70 -29.71 -6.75
C ASN A 164 -39.17 -29.38 -8.18
N ARG A 165 -39.75 -28.20 -8.43
CA ARG A 165 -40.09 -27.71 -9.78
C ARG A 165 -39.07 -26.73 -10.38
N LEU A 166 -38.18 -26.16 -9.55
CA LEU A 166 -37.11 -25.25 -9.99
C LEU A 166 -35.82 -25.97 -10.39
N SER A 167 -35.71 -27.27 -10.11
CA SER A 167 -34.55 -28.11 -10.44
C SER A 167 -34.35 -28.42 -11.93
N ASP A 168 -35.21 -27.91 -12.82
CA ASP A 168 -35.19 -28.17 -14.26
C ASP A 168 -34.46 -27.10 -15.10
N LEU A 169 -33.84 -26.09 -14.46
CA LEU A 169 -32.99 -25.10 -15.14
C LEU A 169 -31.61 -25.69 -15.47
N ASN A 170 -31.39 -26.04 -16.75
CA ASN A 170 -30.18 -26.71 -17.23
C ASN A 170 -29.10 -25.70 -17.69
N PHE A 171 -28.00 -25.58 -16.94
CA PHE A 171 -26.84 -24.72 -17.27
C PHE A 171 -25.75 -25.41 -18.12
N SER A 172 -26.08 -26.49 -18.83
CA SER A 172 -25.12 -27.36 -19.54
C SER A 172 -24.30 -26.73 -20.68
N ASN A 173 -24.54 -25.46 -21.06
CA ASN A 173 -23.89 -24.81 -22.21
C ASN A 173 -22.83 -23.76 -21.84
N LEU A 174 -22.40 -23.68 -20.57
CA LEU A 174 -21.38 -22.71 -20.14
C LEU A 174 -19.95 -23.27 -20.33
N VAL A 175 -19.19 -22.74 -21.30
CA VAL A 175 -17.80 -23.13 -21.57
C VAL A 175 -16.82 -22.16 -20.89
N ILE A 176 -16.00 -22.65 -19.94
CA ILE A 176 -15.07 -21.85 -19.11
C ILE A 176 -13.59 -22.18 -19.44
N SER A 177 -12.76 -21.16 -19.60
CA SER A 177 -11.31 -21.26 -19.87
C SER A 177 -10.48 -21.56 -18.60
N ARG A 178 -9.44 -22.42 -18.73
CA ARG A 178 -8.66 -23.03 -17.63
C ARG A 178 -7.65 -22.12 -16.88
N ASN A 179 -7.44 -20.87 -17.27
CA ASN A 179 -6.31 -20.06 -16.76
C ASN A 179 -6.69 -18.84 -15.89
N HIS A 180 -7.91 -18.79 -15.34
CA HIS A 180 -8.31 -17.69 -14.47
C HIS A 180 -9.00 -18.21 -13.21
N MET A 181 -8.66 -17.63 -12.05
CA MET A 181 -9.50 -17.72 -10.85
C MET A 181 -10.73 -16.84 -11.04
N TRP A 182 -11.90 -17.37 -10.72
CA TRP A 182 -13.16 -16.66 -10.85
C TRP A 182 -13.71 -16.33 -9.46
N ASN A 183 -14.20 -15.11 -9.29
CA ASN A 183 -15.08 -14.73 -8.18
C ASN A 183 -16.52 -14.81 -8.70
N ILE A 184 -17.40 -15.48 -7.96
CA ILE A 184 -18.85 -15.47 -8.19
C ILE A 184 -19.45 -14.70 -7.01
N GLU A 185 -20.07 -13.54 -7.30
CA GLU A 185 -20.84 -12.77 -6.33
C GLU A 185 -22.31 -13.16 -6.45
N VAL A 186 -22.93 -13.54 -5.33
CA VAL A 186 -24.37 -13.84 -5.24
C VAL A 186 -24.99 -12.79 -4.31
N GLU A 187 -25.87 -11.95 -4.85
CA GLU A 187 -26.64 -10.97 -4.09
C GLU A 187 -27.95 -11.61 -3.61
N ILE A 188 -28.14 -11.77 -2.29
CA ILE A 188 -29.39 -12.25 -1.70
C ILE A 188 -30.08 -11.09 -1.01
N MET A 189 -31.19 -10.63 -1.58
CA MET A 189 -32.01 -9.54 -1.03
C MET A 189 -33.08 -10.12 -0.10
N VAL A 190 -32.93 -9.97 1.21
CA VAL A 190 -33.94 -10.44 2.19
C VAL A 190 -34.90 -9.30 2.52
N VAL A 191 -36.12 -9.37 1.99
CA VAL A 191 -37.18 -8.40 2.30
C VAL A 191 -37.90 -8.83 3.59
N LYS A 192 -37.68 -8.04 4.65
CA LYS A 192 -38.44 -7.96 5.92
C LYS A 192 -39.01 -9.29 6.43
N TYR A 193 -38.17 -10.06 7.12
CA TYR A 193 -38.58 -11.24 7.87
C TYR A 193 -38.81 -10.88 9.34
N ALA A 194 -39.98 -11.21 9.90
CA ALA A 194 -40.30 -11.01 11.31
C ALA A 194 -39.75 -12.14 12.20
N GLY A 195 -38.51 -12.56 11.96
CA GLY A 195 -37.82 -13.65 12.66
C GLY A 195 -36.36 -13.30 13.00
N ASN A 196 -35.73 -14.13 13.83
CA ASN A 196 -34.37 -13.92 14.35
C ASN A 196 -33.33 -13.78 13.20
N LEU A 197 -32.40 -12.83 13.36
CA LEU A 197 -31.19 -12.58 12.55
C LEU A 197 -30.49 -13.88 12.10
N LEU A 198 -30.41 -14.85 13.00
CA LEU A 198 -29.74 -16.14 12.80
C LEU A 198 -30.47 -17.04 11.77
N GLU A 199 -31.79 -16.94 11.71
CA GLU A 199 -32.65 -17.79 10.87
C GLU A 199 -32.63 -17.30 9.40
N ALA A 200 -32.61 -15.98 9.20
CA ALA A 200 -32.41 -15.38 7.89
C ALA A 200 -31.00 -15.62 7.32
N ALA A 201 -29.96 -15.55 8.16
CA ALA A 201 -28.59 -15.88 7.77
C ALA A 201 -28.40 -17.38 7.47
N TYR A 202 -29.04 -18.25 8.25
CA TYR A 202 -29.06 -19.70 8.02
C TYR A 202 -29.76 -20.05 6.69
N LEU A 203 -30.91 -19.44 6.39
CA LEU A 203 -31.64 -19.65 5.14
C LEU A 203 -30.88 -19.10 3.91
N GLY A 204 -30.22 -17.94 4.05
CA GLY A 204 -29.38 -17.36 3.00
C GLY A 204 -28.13 -18.21 2.70
N ALA A 205 -27.45 -18.71 3.73
CA ALA A 205 -26.28 -19.60 3.57
C ALA A 205 -26.68 -20.96 3.00
N LYS A 206 -27.83 -21.51 3.40
CA LYS A 206 -28.37 -22.78 2.88
C LYS A 206 -28.81 -22.67 1.42
N ALA A 207 -29.35 -21.52 0.99
CA ALA A 207 -29.67 -21.24 -0.41
C ALA A 207 -28.39 -21.13 -1.27
N ALA A 208 -27.38 -20.39 -0.81
CA ALA A 208 -26.10 -20.22 -1.52
C ALA A 208 -25.31 -21.53 -1.68
N LEU A 209 -25.42 -22.47 -0.74
CA LEU A 209 -24.70 -23.75 -0.76
C LEU A 209 -25.40 -24.85 -1.58
N ASN A 210 -26.70 -24.75 -1.83
CA ASN A 210 -27.45 -25.73 -2.62
C ASN A 210 -27.38 -25.51 -4.15
N ASP A 211 -26.97 -24.32 -4.60
CA ASP A 211 -26.80 -24.00 -6.03
C ASP A 211 -25.45 -24.42 -6.63
N PHE A 212 -24.51 -24.91 -5.79
CA PHE A 212 -23.24 -25.47 -6.27
C PHE A 212 -23.39 -26.95 -6.67
N ARG A 213 -23.73 -27.22 -7.93
CA ARG A 213 -23.48 -28.54 -8.55
C ARG A 213 -22.06 -28.57 -9.14
N CYS A 214 -21.24 -29.51 -8.67
CA CYS A 214 -19.93 -29.80 -9.26
C CYS A 214 -20.12 -30.24 -10.73
N ILE A 215 -19.61 -29.44 -11.67
CA ILE A 215 -19.54 -29.78 -13.09
C ILE A 215 -18.56 -30.97 -13.24
N GLN A 216 -18.91 -31.94 -14.11
CA GLN A 216 -18.37 -33.30 -14.26
C GLN A 216 -16.84 -33.50 -14.14
N PRO A 217 -16.38 -34.72 -13.76
CA PRO A 217 -14.96 -35.10 -13.84
C PRO A 217 -14.49 -35.15 -15.30
N PRO A 218 -13.20 -34.88 -15.58
CA PRO A 218 -12.67 -34.88 -16.94
C PRO A 218 -12.80 -36.26 -17.60
N VAL A 219 -13.46 -36.29 -18.75
CA VAL A 219 -13.38 -37.38 -19.73
C VAL A 219 -11.92 -37.49 -20.17
N THR A 220 -11.32 -38.65 -19.95
CA THR A 220 -10.08 -39.08 -20.58
C THR A 220 -10.33 -39.24 -22.07
N HIS A 221 -9.68 -38.43 -22.91
CA HIS A 221 -9.37 -38.85 -24.26
C HIS A 221 -7.87 -38.76 -24.54
N ASP A 222 -7.44 -39.87 -25.10
CA ASP A 222 -6.12 -40.34 -25.47
C ASP A 222 -5.12 -39.30 -25.99
N ALA A 223 -3.89 -39.51 -25.56
CA ALA A 223 -2.69 -38.90 -26.07
C ALA A 223 -2.32 -39.50 -27.44
N GLU A 224 -1.93 -38.65 -28.39
CA GLU A 224 -0.84 -38.99 -29.33
C GLU A 224 0.09 -37.78 -29.50
N SER A 225 1.26 -37.92 -28.88
CA SER A 225 2.61 -37.64 -29.40
C SER A 225 3.54 -36.90 -28.43
N ASP A 226 4.60 -37.64 -28.12
CA ASP A 226 5.95 -37.21 -27.73
C ASP A 226 6.23 -36.70 -26.31
N LYS A 227 6.37 -37.71 -25.44
CA LYS A 227 7.61 -38.06 -24.70
C LYS A 227 8.54 -36.90 -24.32
N ASP A 228 8.46 -36.51 -23.04
CA ASP A 228 9.61 -36.52 -22.13
C ASP A 228 9.10 -36.48 -20.67
N VAL A 229 8.87 -37.67 -20.11
CA VAL A 229 8.74 -37.88 -18.65
C VAL A 229 9.63 -39.06 -18.29
N ILE A 230 10.81 -38.74 -17.74
CA ILE A 230 11.66 -39.70 -17.02
C ILE A 230 11.83 -39.17 -15.59
N SER A 231 11.19 -39.91 -14.68
CA SER A 231 11.57 -40.23 -13.29
C SER A 231 12.09 -39.13 -12.34
N ALA A 232 11.31 -38.90 -11.28
CA ALA A 232 11.84 -38.88 -9.91
C ALA A 232 10.80 -39.50 -8.97
N ILE A 233 10.98 -40.79 -8.71
CA ILE A 233 10.50 -41.50 -7.52
C ILE A 233 11.66 -41.41 -6.53
N ASP A 234 11.45 -40.85 -5.35
CA ASP A 234 12.40 -40.89 -4.24
C ASP A 234 11.98 -41.99 -3.24
N GLU A 235 12.98 -42.65 -2.66
CA GLU A 235 12.97 -44.02 -2.11
C GLU A 235 12.31 -44.23 -0.75
N ASP A 236 11.52 -43.28 -0.22
CA ASP A 236 10.75 -43.46 1.04
C ASP A 236 9.22 -43.49 0.83
N GLY A 237 8.76 -44.00 -0.32
CA GLY A 237 7.40 -44.55 -0.46
C GLY A 237 6.21 -43.60 -0.21
N LEU A 238 6.39 -42.28 -0.24
CA LEU A 238 5.30 -41.30 -0.09
C LEU A 238 4.90 -40.74 -1.47
N ALA A 239 3.83 -41.30 -2.04
CA ALA A 239 3.22 -40.83 -3.27
C ALA A 239 2.51 -39.47 -3.09
N GLN A 240 2.58 -38.63 -4.12
CA GLN A 240 1.98 -37.29 -4.22
C GLN A 240 0.63 -37.14 -3.53
N ILE A 241 0.59 -36.32 -2.47
CA ILE A 241 -0.64 -35.82 -1.85
C ILE A 241 -1.11 -34.61 -2.67
N GLY A 242 -2.25 -34.73 -3.33
CA GLY A 242 -2.93 -33.58 -3.93
C GLY A 242 -3.65 -32.78 -2.84
N SER A 243 -3.05 -31.69 -2.35
CA SER A 243 -3.68 -30.79 -1.39
C SER A 243 -4.44 -29.66 -2.10
N TRP A 244 -5.72 -29.47 -1.79
CA TRP A 244 -6.51 -28.33 -2.26
C TRP A 244 -6.72 -27.34 -1.11
N ARG A 245 -6.35 -26.08 -1.32
CA ARG A 245 -6.54 -24.97 -0.36
C ARG A 245 -7.79 -24.19 -0.73
N PHE A 246 -8.77 -24.13 0.17
CA PHE A 246 -9.89 -23.20 0.06
C PHE A 246 -9.63 -22.00 0.97
N ASP A 247 -9.58 -20.81 0.38
CA ASP A 247 -9.29 -19.57 1.09
C ASP A 247 -10.57 -18.72 1.17
N ILE A 248 -11.19 -18.65 2.35
CA ILE A 248 -12.43 -17.90 2.58
C ILE A 248 -12.16 -16.39 2.80
N GLU A 249 -10.89 -15.95 2.77
CA GLU A 249 -10.46 -14.55 2.96
C GLU A 249 -11.12 -13.51 2.03
N LYS A 250 -11.84 -13.91 0.98
CA LYS A 250 -12.33 -13.00 -0.07
C LYS A 250 -13.83 -13.03 -0.34
N VAL A 251 -14.63 -13.69 0.50
CA VAL A 251 -16.10 -13.54 0.42
C VAL A 251 -16.48 -12.26 1.17
N PRO A 252 -17.05 -11.23 0.52
CA PRO A 252 -17.49 -10.03 1.21
C PRO A 252 -18.65 -10.38 2.15
N LEU A 253 -18.43 -10.26 3.46
CA LEU A 253 -19.51 -10.24 4.43
C LEU A 253 -20.15 -8.85 4.38
N PHE A 254 -21.29 -8.72 3.72
CA PHE A 254 -22.08 -7.50 3.75
C PHE A 254 -22.65 -7.27 5.16
N GLY A 255 -22.41 -6.07 5.70
CA GLY A 255 -23.00 -5.63 6.96
C GLY A 255 -24.50 -5.39 6.80
N VAL A 256 -25.29 -5.96 7.70
CA VAL A 256 -26.73 -5.68 7.80
C VAL A 256 -26.96 -4.80 9.02
N SER A 257 -27.47 -3.57 8.82
CA SER A 257 -27.92 -2.74 9.94
C SER A 257 -29.31 -3.22 10.37
N TYR A 258 -29.47 -3.61 11.63
CA TYR A 258 -30.78 -3.88 12.20
C TYR A 258 -31.22 -2.69 13.07
N LYS A 259 -32.48 -2.28 12.88
CA LYS A 259 -33.18 -1.33 13.74
C LYS A 259 -34.02 -2.15 14.71
N ILE A 260 -33.63 -2.20 15.98
CA ILE A 260 -34.42 -2.88 17.02
C ILE A 260 -35.28 -1.81 17.71
N GLY A 261 -36.55 -1.72 17.30
CA GLY A 261 -37.47 -0.69 17.80
C GLY A 261 -37.05 0.73 17.45
N ASP A 262 -37.59 1.72 18.16
CA ASP A 262 -37.42 3.14 17.79
C ASP A 262 -36.06 3.75 18.16
N ASN A 263 -35.19 3.08 18.92
CA ASN A 263 -33.94 3.67 19.40
C ASN A 263 -32.80 2.64 19.57
N ALA A 264 -32.23 2.13 18.47
CA ALA A 264 -30.82 1.71 18.36
C ALA A 264 -30.51 1.19 16.94
N VAL A 265 -29.36 1.59 16.40
CA VAL A 265 -28.71 0.98 15.23
C VAL A 265 -27.45 0.30 15.75
N LEU A 266 -27.34 -1.01 15.57
CA LEU A 266 -26.12 -1.75 15.89
C LEU A 266 -25.22 -1.77 14.65
N ASP A 267 -24.02 -1.19 14.75
CA ASP A 267 -23.00 -1.21 13.70
C ASP A 267 -22.01 -2.35 13.98
N ILE A 268 -21.95 -3.34 13.09
CA ILE A 268 -21.15 -4.56 13.26
C ILE A 268 -19.69 -4.33 12.79
N ASN A 269 -19.37 -3.17 12.20
CA ASN A 269 -18.01 -2.82 11.78
C ASN A 269 -17.00 -2.71 12.95
N GLU A 270 -17.46 -2.65 14.20
CA GLU A 270 -16.58 -2.65 15.38
C GLU A 270 -15.96 -4.03 15.72
N TYR A 271 -16.37 -5.11 15.04
CA TYR A 271 -16.03 -6.50 15.41
C TYR A 271 -15.14 -7.25 14.38
N GLU A 272 -14.61 -6.57 13.35
CA GLU A 272 -13.70 -7.16 12.34
C GLU A 272 -12.48 -7.88 12.94
N GLY A 273 -12.06 -7.54 14.17
CA GLY A 273 -10.90 -8.14 14.83
C GLY A 273 -11.14 -9.49 15.53
N MET A 274 -12.37 -10.02 15.58
CA MET A 274 -12.70 -11.21 16.40
C MET A 274 -12.90 -12.52 15.64
N LEU A 275 -12.95 -12.51 14.30
CA LEU A 275 -13.11 -13.73 13.50
C LEU A 275 -11.72 -14.30 13.15
N ARG A 276 -11.32 -15.40 13.79
CA ARG A 276 -10.14 -16.17 13.34
C ARG A 276 -10.47 -16.86 12.01
N PRO A 277 -9.53 -16.90 11.04
CA PRO A 277 -9.72 -17.65 9.80
C PRO A 277 -9.82 -19.15 10.11
N LEU A 278 -10.91 -19.79 9.72
CA LEU A 278 -11.03 -21.25 9.69
C LEU A 278 -10.39 -21.75 8.40
N THR A 279 -9.28 -22.47 8.53
CA THR A 279 -8.60 -23.13 7.40
C THR A 279 -8.86 -24.62 7.47
N PHE A 280 -9.45 -25.21 6.44
CA PHE A 280 -9.66 -26.65 6.36
C PHE A 280 -8.75 -27.27 5.29
N TRP A 281 -8.18 -28.43 5.61
CA TRP A 281 -7.43 -29.25 4.66
C TRP A 281 -8.21 -30.53 4.38
N VAL A 282 -8.46 -30.81 3.09
CA VAL A 282 -9.01 -32.09 2.65
C VAL A 282 -7.86 -32.93 2.11
N VAL A 283 -7.56 -34.04 2.78
CA VAL A 283 -6.51 -34.98 2.40
C VAL A 283 -7.16 -36.27 1.95
N ILE A 284 -6.86 -36.71 0.72
CA ILE A 284 -7.35 -37.97 0.16
C ILE A 284 -6.22 -38.99 0.30
N GLU A 285 -6.37 -39.95 1.23
CA GLU A 285 -5.39 -41.01 1.45
C GLU A 285 -5.69 -42.25 0.61
N LYS A 286 -4.63 -42.88 0.08
CA LYS A 286 -4.71 -44.27 -0.39
C LYS A 286 -4.67 -45.22 0.83
N PRO A 287 -5.37 -46.36 0.80
CA PRO A 287 -5.30 -47.33 1.88
C PRO A 287 -3.86 -47.78 2.15
N GLY A 288 -3.31 -47.47 3.34
CA GLY A 288 -2.01 -47.97 3.82
C GLY A 288 -0.91 -46.96 4.16
N SER A 289 -1.14 -45.64 4.08
CA SER A 289 -0.16 -44.61 4.48
C SER A 289 -0.03 -44.44 6.00
N GLN A 290 1.19 -44.16 6.48
CA GLN A 290 1.47 -43.92 7.91
C GLN A 290 1.36 -42.42 8.26
N ARG A 291 0.74 -42.12 9.41
CA ARG A 291 0.42 -40.77 9.91
C ARG A 291 1.63 -39.98 10.37
N VAL A 292 1.65 -38.68 10.05
CA VAL A 292 2.34 -37.63 10.83
C VAL A 292 1.28 -36.57 11.15
N ILE A 293 0.97 -36.35 12.43
CA ILE A 293 -0.02 -35.36 12.89
C ILE A 293 0.75 -34.20 13.54
N ASP A 294 0.37 -32.96 13.18
CA ASP A 294 0.72 -31.72 13.87
C ASP A 294 -0.51 -31.25 14.66
N ASP A 295 -0.34 -30.81 15.90
CA ASP A 295 -1.39 -30.75 16.94
C ASP A 295 -2.41 -29.59 16.78
N ASP A 296 -2.27 -28.74 15.76
CA ASP A 296 -3.07 -27.50 15.57
C ASP A 296 -3.99 -27.49 14.32
N CYS A 297 -4.23 -28.63 13.65
CA CYS A 297 -5.07 -28.71 12.43
C CYS A 297 -6.20 -29.75 12.52
N ASP A 298 -7.44 -29.35 12.17
CA ASP A 298 -8.54 -30.28 11.89
C ASP A 298 -8.44 -30.80 10.43
N VAL A 299 -8.02 -32.05 10.25
CA VAL A 299 -7.86 -32.69 8.93
C VAL A 299 -9.09 -33.55 8.59
N LEU A 300 -9.73 -33.29 7.45
CA LEU A 300 -10.79 -34.14 6.89
C LEU A 300 -10.15 -35.22 6.01
N CYS A 301 -10.30 -36.49 6.39
CA CYS A 301 -9.71 -37.64 5.70
C CYS A 301 -10.80 -38.42 4.96
N SER A 302 -10.68 -38.51 3.63
CA SER A 302 -11.57 -39.31 2.78
C SER A 302 -10.84 -40.57 2.32
N GLN A 303 -11.32 -41.74 2.74
CA GLN A 303 -10.76 -43.02 2.31
C GLN A 303 -11.28 -43.36 0.90
N GLN A 304 -10.36 -43.59 -0.04
CA GLN A 304 -10.73 -44.01 -1.38
C GLN A 304 -11.22 -45.47 -1.37
N SER A 305 -12.53 -45.69 -1.24
CA SER A 305 -13.11 -47.00 -1.51
C SER A 305 -13.04 -47.28 -3.01
N GLY A 306 -12.47 -48.43 -3.37
CA GLY A 306 -12.08 -48.77 -4.74
C GLY A 306 -13.19 -48.58 -5.78
N VAL A 307 -12.76 -48.06 -6.93
CA VAL A 307 -13.40 -48.11 -8.26
C VAL A 307 -14.83 -47.56 -8.32
N GLY A 308 -14.93 -46.26 -8.64
CA GLY A 308 -16.16 -45.66 -9.18
C GLY A 308 -16.85 -44.67 -8.24
N GLY A 309 -16.67 -43.38 -8.53
CA GLY A 309 -17.52 -42.30 -8.02
C GLY A 309 -17.21 -41.83 -6.60
N VAL A 310 -16.72 -40.59 -6.47
CA VAL A 310 -16.82 -39.83 -5.20
C VAL A 310 -18.31 -39.50 -5.01
N ARG A 311 -19.04 -40.36 -4.33
CA ARG A 311 -20.48 -40.19 -4.06
C ARG A 311 -20.67 -39.56 -2.68
N THR A 312 -21.34 -38.39 -2.66
CA THR A 312 -22.24 -37.83 -1.62
C THR A 312 -21.80 -37.69 -0.16
N ASP A 313 -20.82 -38.44 0.34
CA ASP A 313 -20.53 -38.51 1.78
C ASP A 313 -19.59 -37.38 2.24
N VAL A 314 -18.68 -36.91 1.38
CA VAL A 314 -17.81 -35.76 1.66
C VAL A 314 -18.62 -34.46 1.83
N HIS A 315 -19.66 -34.26 1.01
CA HIS A 315 -20.57 -33.12 1.15
C HIS A 315 -21.36 -33.19 2.46
N ARG A 316 -21.81 -34.39 2.84
CA ARG A 316 -22.57 -34.60 4.07
C ARG A 316 -21.69 -34.42 5.31
N GLU A 317 -20.44 -34.88 5.28
CA GLU A 317 -19.46 -34.65 6.35
C GLU A 317 -19.00 -33.19 6.43
N MET A 318 -18.77 -32.51 5.30
CA MET A 318 -18.47 -31.07 5.29
C MET A 318 -19.63 -30.25 5.83
N VAL A 319 -20.87 -30.56 5.46
CA VAL A 319 -22.07 -29.90 6.00
C VAL A 319 -22.28 -30.26 7.47
N THR A 320 -22.04 -31.51 7.87
CA THR A 320 -22.18 -31.94 9.27
C THR A 320 -21.10 -31.34 10.17
N ASN A 321 -19.87 -31.19 9.66
CA ASN A 321 -18.76 -30.53 10.35
C ASN A 321 -18.91 -29.01 10.32
N ALA A 322 -19.42 -28.40 9.26
CA ALA A 322 -19.79 -26.99 9.24
C ALA A 322 -20.95 -26.71 10.22
N ILE A 323 -21.93 -27.61 10.32
CA ILE A 323 -23.01 -27.54 11.32
C ILE A 323 -22.46 -27.80 12.73
N ARG A 324 -21.50 -28.71 12.93
CA ARG A 324 -20.84 -28.93 14.22
C ARG A 324 -19.96 -27.76 14.62
N SER A 325 -19.19 -27.18 13.71
CA SER A 325 -18.37 -26.00 13.91
C SER A 325 -19.21 -24.75 14.08
N ALA A 326 -20.36 -24.63 13.39
CA ALA A 326 -21.35 -23.57 13.63
C ALA A 326 -22.08 -23.78 14.96
N ARG A 327 -22.34 -25.03 15.38
CA ARG A 327 -22.87 -25.35 16.71
C ARG A 327 -21.82 -25.26 17.82
N GLN A 328 -20.54 -25.44 17.51
CA GLN A 328 -19.42 -25.16 18.41
C GLN A 328 -19.16 -23.67 18.46
N LEU A 329 -19.34 -22.92 17.38
CA LEU A 329 -19.36 -21.47 17.36
C LEU A 329 -20.58 -20.94 18.08
N ASP A 330 -21.73 -21.60 18.01
CA ASP A 330 -22.94 -21.31 18.80
C ASP A 330 -22.72 -21.68 20.27
N ALA A 331 -22.15 -22.85 20.59
CA ALA A 331 -21.80 -23.21 21.96
C ALA A 331 -20.62 -22.38 22.50
N THR A 332 -19.74 -21.86 21.64
CA THR A 332 -18.64 -20.96 21.98
C THR A 332 -19.14 -19.52 22.04
N LEU A 333 -20.09 -19.07 21.21
CA LEU A 333 -20.72 -17.75 21.33
C LEU A 333 -21.68 -17.75 22.51
N VAL A 334 -22.42 -18.82 22.76
CA VAL A 334 -23.33 -18.98 23.90
C VAL A 334 -22.51 -19.22 25.16
N SER A 335 -21.42 -19.98 25.15
CA SER A 335 -20.49 -19.99 26.28
C SER A 335 -19.64 -18.73 26.38
N TYR A 336 -19.45 -17.94 25.33
CA TYR A 336 -18.75 -16.65 25.38
C TYR A 336 -19.69 -15.52 25.78
N LEU A 337 -20.98 -15.57 25.44
CA LEU A 337 -22.07 -14.69 25.90
C LEU A 337 -22.49 -15.09 27.31
N GLN A 338 -22.47 -16.38 27.65
CA GLN A 338 -22.53 -16.87 29.03
C GLN A 338 -21.26 -16.44 29.77
N ARG A 339 -20.03 -16.62 29.28
CA ARG A 339 -18.80 -16.05 29.89
C ARG A 339 -18.80 -14.51 29.96
N TRP A 340 -19.44 -13.82 29.03
CA TRP A 340 -19.62 -12.36 29.09
C TRP A 340 -20.63 -11.96 30.16
N THR A 341 -21.55 -12.87 30.51
CA THR A 341 -22.49 -12.74 31.62
C THR A 341 -22.04 -13.45 32.92
N THR A 342 -21.00 -14.32 32.89
CA THR A 342 -20.61 -15.19 34.02
C THR A 342 -19.12 -15.40 34.30
N GLU A 343 -18.14 -15.06 33.44
CA GLU A 343 -16.70 -15.36 33.69
C GLU A 343 -15.68 -14.21 33.54
N GLU A 344 -16.00 -13.01 33.04
CA GLU A 344 -15.13 -11.83 33.28
C GLU A 344 -15.68 -10.84 34.30
N THR A 345 -16.74 -11.26 34.98
CA THR A 345 -17.41 -10.52 36.02
C THR A 345 -17.80 -11.53 37.09
N ASP A 346 -16.84 -11.99 37.88
CA ASP A 346 -17.18 -12.73 39.10
C ASP A 346 -18.26 -11.93 39.84
N PRO A 347 -19.51 -12.43 39.95
CA PRO A 347 -20.59 -11.69 40.59
C PRO A 347 -20.22 -11.39 42.04
N TYR A 348 -19.37 -12.22 42.67
CA TYR A 348 -18.76 -11.94 43.96
C TYR A 348 -17.69 -10.85 43.88
N ARG A 349 -16.86 -10.76 42.85
CA ARG A 349 -15.88 -9.66 42.71
C ARG A 349 -16.52 -8.34 42.30
N ILE A 350 -17.58 -8.33 41.49
CA ILE A 350 -18.40 -7.15 41.23
C ILE A 350 -19.16 -6.77 42.48
N SER A 351 -19.86 -7.71 43.14
CA SER A 351 -20.55 -7.38 44.38
C SER A 351 -19.57 -6.99 45.47
N HIS A 352 -18.34 -7.51 45.52
CA HIS A 352 -17.29 -7.14 46.47
C HIS A 352 -16.56 -5.84 46.07
N LEU A 353 -16.45 -5.48 44.79
CA LEU A 353 -15.99 -4.17 44.30
C LEU A 353 -17.07 -3.10 44.50
N CYS A 354 -18.35 -3.44 44.31
CA CYS A 354 -19.50 -2.59 44.58
C CYS A 354 -19.71 -2.42 46.08
N PHE A 355 -19.63 -3.49 46.89
CA PHE A 355 -19.67 -3.41 48.36
C PHE A 355 -18.45 -2.66 48.87
N ASN A 356 -17.23 -2.99 48.44
CA ASN A 356 -16.06 -2.24 48.88
C ASN A 356 -16.13 -0.79 48.45
N ASN A 357 -16.60 -0.40 47.25
CA ASN A 357 -16.68 1.01 46.86
C ASN A 357 -17.82 1.78 47.55
N VAL A 358 -18.93 1.12 47.89
CA VAL A 358 -19.98 1.72 48.74
C VAL A 358 -19.47 1.96 50.17
N PHE A 359 -18.56 1.12 50.67
CA PHE A 359 -18.01 1.22 52.03
C PHE A 359 -16.59 1.85 52.13
N SER A 360 -15.85 2.00 51.04
CA SER A 360 -14.46 2.52 51.01
C SER A 360 -14.35 4.01 50.73
N GLY A 361 -15.47 4.70 50.50
CA GLY A 361 -15.48 6.14 50.23
C GLY A 361 -14.85 6.53 48.88
N ASN A 362 -14.64 5.58 47.97
CA ASN A 362 -14.11 5.84 46.64
C ASN A 362 -15.17 6.55 45.80
N LYS A 363 -14.95 7.83 45.48
CA LYS A 363 -15.89 8.70 44.75
C LYS A 363 -16.08 8.37 43.25
N GLN A 364 -15.60 7.21 42.78
CA GLN A 364 -15.66 6.80 41.37
C GLN A 364 -16.98 6.10 41.03
N HIS A 365 -17.42 6.25 39.79
CA HIS A 365 -18.69 5.67 39.33
C HIS A 365 -18.57 4.16 39.10
N ILE A 366 -19.69 3.45 39.26
CA ILE A 366 -19.76 1.98 39.13
C ILE A 366 -19.29 1.48 37.74
N VAL A 367 -19.69 2.18 36.67
CA VAL A 367 -19.30 1.86 35.29
C VAL A 367 -17.78 1.98 35.09
N SER A 368 -17.14 2.98 35.67
CA SER A 368 -15.70 3.19 35.49
C SER A 368 -14.90 2.13 36.25
N ASN A 369 -15.36 1.72 37.43
CA ASN A 369 -14.82 0.56 38.15
C ASN A 369 -14.92 -0.74 37.34
N LEU A 370 -16.07 -0.98 36.67
CA LEU A 370 -16.27 -2.18 35.85
C LEU A 370 -15.20 -2.32 34.75
N PHE A 371 -14.84 -1.20 34.11
CA PHE A 371 -13.81 -1.20 33.07
C PHE A 371 -12.38 -0.97 33.60
N GLN A 372 -12.20 -0.85 34.92
CA GLN A 372 -10.92 -0.47 35.54
C GLN A 372 -10.37 0.86 34.99
N ALA A 373 -11.27 1.82 34.73
CA ALA A 373 -10.94 3.17 34.31
C ALA A 373 -10.76 4.06 35.55
N ASP A 374 -9.57 4.60 35.73
CA ASP A 374 -9.28 5.53 36.82
C ASP A 374 -9.70 6.96 36.44
N GLU A 375 -10.88 7.37 36.90
CA GLU A 375 -11.43 8.72 36.65
C GLU A 375 -10.58 9.84 37.26
N SER A 376 -9.71 9.53 38.23
CA SER A 376 -8.87 10.50 38.94
C SER A 376 -7.46 10.62 38.36
N SER A 377 -7.09 9.75 37.43
CA SER A 377 -5.77 9.75 36.81
C SER A 377 -5.55 11.01 35.99
N LYS A 378 -4.41 11.68 36.25
CA LYS A 378 -3.92 12.78 35.42
C LYS A 378 -3.12 12.31 34.22
N ARG A 379 -2.82 11.02 34.14
CA ARG A 379 -2.05 10.42 33.04
C ARG A 379 -2.88 10.41 31.76
N HIS A 380 -2.19 10.40 30.63
CA HIS A 380 -2.84 10.46 29.32
C HIS A 380 -2.14 9.56 28.29
N GLY A 381 -2.84 9.17 27.22
CA GLY A 381 -2.32 8.20 26.24
C GLY A 381 -1.01 8.62 25.55
N GLY A 382 -0.76 9.93 25.43
CA GLY A 382 0.53 10.44 24.94
C GLY A 382 1.77 9.92 25.71
N GLU A 383 1.64 9.66 27.02
CA GLU A 383 2.71 9.05 27.83
C GLU A 383 3.04 7.63 27.36
N LEU A 384 2.02 6.82 27.06
CA LEU A 384 2.19 5.45 26.61
C LEU A 384 2.89 5.38 25.25
N VAL A 385 2.60 6.31 24.34
CA VAL A 385 3.32 6.42 23.06
C VAL A 385 4.78 6.77 23.32
N ALA A 386 5.04 7.80 24.13
CA ALA A 386 6.39 8.26 24.45
C ALA A 386 7.24 7.19 25.14
N ASP A 387 6.65 6.44 26.08
CA ASP A 387 7.31 5.32 26.78
C ASP A 387 7.79 4.24 25.80
N VAL A 388 6.96 3.87 24.81
CA VAL A 388 7.36 2.91 23.78
C VAL A 388 8.48 3.47 22.91
N LEU A 389 8.37 4.71 22.44
CA LEU A 389 9.41 5.33 21.61
C LEU A 389 10.75 5.40 22.36
N PHE A 390 10.72 5.79 23.64
CA PHE A 390 11.89 5.82 24.50
C PHE A 390 12.51 4.42 24.68
N ALA A 391 11.69 3.40 24.95
CA ALA A 391 12.15 2.00 25.08
C ALA A 391 12.74 1.43 23.78
N HIS A 392 12.38 2.00 22.62
CA HIS A 392 12.93 1.64 21.30
C HIS A 392 14.13 2.50 20.89
N ASN A 393 14.71 3.26 21.82
CA ASN A 393 15.84 4.16 21.58
C ASN A 393 15.59 5.22 20.50
N VAL A 394 14.35 5.69 20.36
CA VAL A 394 14.03 6.85 19.53
C VAL A 394 14.59 8.09 20.22
N LYS A 395 15.43 8.85 19.50
CA LYS A 395 16.15 10.01 20.04
C LYS A 395 15.53 11.34 19.61
N GLU A 396 14.75 11.33 18.52
CA GLU A 396 14.11 12.52 17.98
C GLU A 396 12.77 12.19 17.32
N ILE A 397 11.87 13.17 17.31
CA ILE A 397 10.62 13.20 16.55
C ILE A 397 10.62 14.48 15.72
N PHE A 398 10.47 14.34 14.41
CA PHE A 398 10.25 15.49 13.53
C PHE A 398 8.76 15.79 13.41
N VAL A 399 8.39 17.07 13.44
CA VAL A 399 6.98 17.44 13.60
C VAL A 399 6.63 18.75 12.88
N LEU A 400 5.41 18.85 12.39
CA LEU A 400 4.71 20.15 12.40
C LEU A 400 3.59 20.04 13.44
N CYS A 401 3.63 20.90 14.45
CA CYS A 401 2.80 20.72 15.63
C CYS A 401 1.31 20.95 15.34
N GLY A 402 0.45 20.27 16.10
CA GLY A 402 -0.99 20.52 16.11
C GLY A 402 -1.65 19.92 17.34
N GLY A 403 -2.84 20.41 17.68
CA GLY A 403 -3.55 20.03 18.90
C GLY A 403 -3.79 18.53 19.04
N HIS A 404 -3.99 17.82 17.93
CA HIS A 404 -4.27 16.38 17.92
C HIS A 404 -3.12 15.51 18.45
N ILE A 405 -1.87 15.94 18.36
CA ILE A 405 -0.69 15.14 18.76
C ILE A 405 0.09 15.73 19.95
N SER A 406 -0.31 16.90 20.45
CA SER A 406 0.41 17.64 21.50
C SER A 406 0.77 16.79 22.73
N PRO A 407 -0.12 15.91 23.26
CA PRO A 407 0.23 15.08 24.41
C PRO A 407 1.41 14.13 24.16
N ILE A 408 1.60 13.64 22.94
CA ILE A 408 2.74 12.78 22.57
C ILE A 408 4.03 13.59 22.61
N LEU A 409 4.03 14.80 22.04
CA LEU A 409 5.22 15.66 21.97
C LEU A 409 5.70 16.05 23.37
N VAL A 410 4.78 16.49 24.24
CA VAL A 410 5.09 16.88 25.62
C VAL A 410 5.60 15.71 26.45
N ALA A 411 5.01 14.52 26.30
CA ALA A 411 5.49 13.33 27.00
C ALA A 411 6.86 12.87 26.51
N ALA A 412 7.09 12.88 25.20
CA ALA A 412 8.37 12.52 24.58
C ALA A 412 9.50 13.48 25.00
N GLU A 413 9.23 14.79 25.03
CA GLU A 413 10.18 15.80 25.51
C GLU A 413 10.59 15.55 26.97
N LYS A 414 9.62 15.23 27.85
CA LYS A 414 9.89 14.92 29.27
C LYS A 414 10.79 13.70 29.45
N LEU A 415 10.74 12.74 28.53
CA LEU A 415 11.63 11.56 28.50
C LEU A 415 12.99 11.85 27.83
N GLY A 416 13.22 13.07 27.35
CA GLY A 416 14.47 13.48 26.70
C GLY A 416 14.55 13.18 25.19
N ILE A 417 13.43 12.81 24.56
CA ILE A 417 13.35 12.70 23.10
C ILE A 417 13.28 14.12 22.51
N LYS A 418 14.16 14.42 21.56
CA LYS A 418 14.22 15.76 20.95
C LYS A 418 13.03 15.98 20.02
N ILE A 419 12.31 17.07 20.21
CA ILE A 419 11.25 17.51 19.30
C ILE A 419 11.84 18.53 18.32
N ILE A 420 11.76 18.24 17.03
CA ILE A 420 12.32 19.10 15.98
C ILE A 420 11.18 19.52 15.05
N ASP A 421 10.77 20.78 15.16
CA ASP A 421 9.67 21.31 14.37
C ASP A 421 10.14 21.84 13.01
N THR A 422 9.40 21.55 11.95
CA THR A 422 9.66 21.98 10.56
C THR A 422 8.69 23.07 10.13
N ARG A 423 8.83 23.59 8.90
CA ARG A 423 7.87 24.54 8.32
C ARG A 423 6.76 23.87 7.51
N HIS A 424 6.95 22.60 7.17
CA HIS A 424 5.98 21.78 6.44
C HIS A 424 6.13 20.31 6.82
N GLU A 425 5.02 19.56 6.91
CA GLU A 425 4.99 18.16 7.33
C GLU A 425 5.81 17.23 6.43
N VAL A 426 5.85 17.53 5.13
CA VAL A 426 6.67 16.79 4.16
C VAL A 426 8.14 16.75 4.57
N ASN A 427 8.68 17.86 5.10
CA ASN A 427 10.07 17.94 5.55
C ASN A 427 10.29 17.19 6.86
N ALA A 428 9.27 17.08 7.72
CA ALA A 428 9.35 16.25 8.91
C ALA A 428 9.52 14.77 8.54
N VAL A 429 8.76 14.30 7.55
CA VAL A 429 8.87 12.92 7.06
C VAL A 429 10.19 12.69 6.29
N PHE A 430 10.64 13.64 5.47
CA PHE A 430 11.97 13.53 4.83
C PHE A 430 13.09 13.50 5.87
N ALA A 431 13.02 14.30 6.93
CA ALA A 431 14.01 14.27 8.00
C ALA A 431 14.02 12.92 8.74
N ALA A 432 12.84 12.37 9.04
CA ALA A 432 12.70 11.02 9.60
C ALA A 432 13.28 9.95 8.66
N ASP A 433 13.02 10.05 7.35
CA ASP A 433 13.59 9.15 6.33
C ASP A 433 15.12 9.22 6.32
N ALA A 434 15.71 10.42 6.33
CA ALA A 434 17.16 10.58 6.42
C ALA A 434 17.75 9.99 7.71
N VAL A 435 17.09 10.16 8.86
CA VAL A 435 17.49 9.51 10.12
C VAL A 435 17.48 7.99 9.97
N ALA A 436 16.42 7.45 9.36
CA ALA A 436 16.30 6.01 9.18
C ALA A 436 17.45 5.43 8.35
N ARG A 437 17.81 6.12 7.26
CA ARG A 437 18.91 5.71 6.37
C ARG A 437 20.29 5.87 7.02
N LEU A 438 20.53 6.98 7.72
CA LEU A 438 21.86 7.32 8.25
C LEU A 438 22.20 6.63 9.57
N ARG A 439 21.21 6.47 10.45
CA ARG A 439 21.37 5.81 11.75
C ARG A 439 21.04 4.32 11.68
N GLN A 440 20.46 3.85 10.56
CA GLN A 440 20.05 2.46 10.35
C GLN A 440 19.08 1.96 11.44
N THR A 441 18.13 2.82 11.82
CA THR A 441 17.09 2.57 12.83
C THR A 441 15.75 3.18 12.38
N ILE A 442 14.70 3.12 13.20
CA ILE A 442 13.42 3.74 12.90
C ILE A 442 13.54 5.29 12.86
N GLY A 443 13.06 5.90 11.78
CA GLY A 443 12.78 7.34 11.72
C GLY A 443 11.36 7.63 12.20
N VAL A 444 11.15 8.71 12.97
CA VAL A 444 9.82 9.04 13.52
C VAL A 444 9.40 10.44 13.13
N ALA A 445 8.22 10.56 12.53
CA ALA A 445 7.56 11.82 12.24
C ALA A 445 6.17 11.84 12.88
N ALA A 446 5.73 13.00 13.38
CA ALA A 446 4.40 13.19 13.96
C ALA A 446 3.71 14.40 13.32
N VAL A 447 2.45 14.26 12.94
CA VAL A 447 1.66 15.31 12.27
C VAL A 447 0.21 15.35 12.75
N THR A 448 -0.44 16.50 12.60
CA THR A 448 -1.86 16.66 12.92
C THR A 448 -2.78 15.93 11.94
N ALA A 449 -4.06 15.82 12.28
CA ALA A 449 -5.11 15.23 11.45
C ALA A 449 -5.31 15.98 10.12
N GLY A 450 -6.02 15.34 9.19
CA GLY A 450 -6.51 15.93 7.94
C GLY A 450 -5.37 16.49 7.08
N PRO A 451 -5.29 17.83 6.87
CA PRO A 451 -4.30 18.45 6.00
C PRO A 451 -2.86 18.13 6.41
N GLY A 452 -2.56 18.08 7.71
CA GLY A 452 -1.21 17.80 8.17
C GLY A 452 -0.75 16.40 7.79
N LEU A 453 -1.66 15.43 7.88
CA LEU A 453 -1.38 14.09 7.40
C LEU A 453 -1.29 14.04 5.86
N THR A 454 -2.23 14.64 5.12
CA THR A 454 -2.20 14.59 3.64
C THR A 454 -0.95 15.22 3.04
N ASN A 455 -0.37 16.23 3.71
CA ASN A 455 0.89 16.85 3.33
C ASN A 455 2.09 15.89 3.35
N THR A 456 1.97 14.71 3.98
CA THR A 456 3.05 13.73 4.11
C THR A 456 3.09 12.67 3.01
N ILE A 457 2.02 12.53 2.21
CA ILE A 457 1.83 11.41 1.27
C ILE A 457 3.04 11.20 0.37
N THR A 458 3.54 12.27 -0.25
CA THR A 458 4.70 12.21 -1.17
C THR A 458 5.96 11.74 -0.45
N ALA A 459 6.23 12.23 0.76
CA ALA A 459 7.40 11.85 1.53
C ALA A 459 7.32 10.41 2.05
N VAL A 460 6.13 9.94 2.45
CA VAL A 460 5.92 8.54 2.81
C VAL A 460 6.12 7.64 1.60
N LYS A 461 5.63 8.04 0.41
CA LYS A 461 5.88 7.28 -0.82
C LYS A 461 7.37 7.23 -1.16
N ASN A 462 8.11 8.31 -0.98
CA ASN A 462 9.57 8.34 -1.13
C ASN A 462 10.24 7.35 -0.16
N ALA A 463 9.88 7.38 1.12
CA ALA A 463 10.40 6.44 2.13
C ALA A 463 10.05 4.97 1.81
N GLN A 464 8.84 4.70 1.28
CA GLN A 464 8.44 3.37 0.80
C GLN A 464 9.35 2.89 -0.33
N MET A 465 9.62 3.75 -1.32
CA MET A 465 10.48 3.42 -2.46
C MET A 465 11.96 3.32 -2.10
N ALA A 466 12.37 3.97 -1.00
CA ALA A 466 13.71 3.87 -0.45
C ALA A 466 13.88 2.74 0.56
N GLU A 467 12.80 2.01 0.88
CA GLU A 467 12.80 0.91 1.86
C GLU A 467 13.25 1.37 3.25
N SER A 468 12.83 2.57 3.65
CA SER A 468 13.21 3.16 4.93
C SER A 468 12.24 2.77 6.05
N PRO A 469 12.73 2.25 7.20
CA PRO A 469 11.89 2.02 8.37
C PRO A 469 11.47 3.37 8.97
N LEU A 470 10.22 3.75 8.76
CA LEU A 470 9.68 5.04 9.20
C LEU A 470 8.33 4.85 9.90
N LEU A 471 8.18 5.41 11.09
CA LEU A 471 6.91 5.49 11.82
C LEU A 471 6.33 6.89 11.64
N LEU A 472 5.19 6.97 10.96
CA LEU A 472 4.37 8.17 10.91
C LEU A 472 3.27 8.09 11.97
N ILE A 473 3.23 9.07 12.86
CA ILE A 473 2.20 9.26 13.87
C ILE A 473 1.25 10.35 13.37
N GLY A 474 -0.03 10.01 13.20
CA GLY A 474 -1.07 10.97 12.81
C GLY A 474 -2.08 11.18 13.92
N GLY A 475 -2.37 12.44 14.22
CA GLY A 475 -3.56 12.79 14.99
C GLY A 475 -4.85 12.47 14.22
N ALA A 476 -5.96 12.32 14.93
CA ALA A 476 -7.28 12.19 14.34
C ALA A 476 -8.37 12.87 15.18
N SER A 477 -9.52 13.08 14.55
CA SER A 477 -10.76 13.50 15.20
C SER A 477 -11.16 12.56 16.35
N PRO A 478 -11.90 13.06 17.36
CA PRO A 478 -12.37 12.23 18.47
C PRO A 478 -13.17 11.01 17.97
N THR A 479 -13.04 9.86 18.65
CA THR A 479 -13.68 8.60 18.23
C THR A 479 -15.19 8.73 18.01
N LEU A 480 -15.91 9.41 18.92
CA LEU A 480 -17.36 9.61 18.83
C LEU A 480 -17.81 10.54 17.68
N LEU A 481 -16.92 11.40 17.18
CA LEU A 481 -17.22 12.37 16.14
C LEU A 481 -16.69 11.95 14.77
N LYS A 482 -16.04 10.78 14.69
CA LYS A 482 -15.51 10.23 13.43
C LYS A 482 -16.64 10.03 12.42
N GLY A 483 -16.44 10.50 11.20
CA GLY A 483 -17.42 10.46 10.11
C GLY A 483 -18.56 11.48 10.25
N ARG A 484 -18.52 12.37 11.24
CA ARG A 484 -19.60 13.32 11.55
C ARG A 484 -19.26 14.77 11.20
N GLY A 485 -18.20 14.99 10.41
CA GLY A 485 -17.76 16.34 10.03
C GLY A 485 -16.97 17.05 11.13
N ALA A 486 -16.27 16.31 11.99
CA ALA A 486 -15.37 16.91 12.97
C ALA A 486 -14.21 17.67 12.28
N LEU A 487 -13.57 18.57 13.03
CA LEU A 487 -12.43 19.34 12.53
C LEU A 487 -11.36 18.40 11.97
N GLN A 488 -10.97 18.63 10.71
CA GLN A 488 -9.94 17.85 10.00
C GLN A 488 -10.25 16.34 9.87
N ASP A 489 -11.53 15.96 9.95
CA ASP A 489 -11.95 14.57 9.85
C ASP A 489 -12.02 14.07 8.41
N ILE A 490 -11.18 13.09 8.10
CA ILE A 490 -11.15 12.37 6.82
C ILE A 490 -10.87 10.89 7.05
N ASP A 491 -11.06 10.05 6.02
CA ASP A 491 -10.58 8.67 6.06
C ASP A 491 -9.07 8.60 5.80
N GLN A 492 -8.30 8.81 6.87
CA GLN A 492 -6.84 8.75 6.86
C GLN A 492 -6.31 7.35 6.55
N MET A 493 -7.04 6.29 6.91
CA MET A 493 -6.59 4.91 6.68
C MET A 493 -6.58 4.58 5.19
N ALA A 494 -7.63 4.95 4.46
CA ALA A 494 -7.72 4.71 3.01
C ALA A 494 -6.55 5.35 2.24
N LEU A 495 -6.08 6.51 2.67
CA LEU A 495 -4.97 7.22 2.04
C LEU A 495 -3.61 6.55 2.26
N PHE A 496 -3.39 5.89 3.41
CA PHE A 496 -2.07 5.39 3.82
C PHE A 496 -1.90 3.87 3.69
N ARG A 497 -2.98 3.09 3.64
CA ARG A 497 -2.92 1.64 3.37
C ARG A 497 -2.04 1.24 2.16
N PRO A 498 -2.11 1.90 0.99
CA PRO A 498 -1.25 1.53 -0.14
C PRO A 498 0.21 2.00 0.00
N LEU A 499 0.49 2.92 0.94
CA LEU A 499 1.81 3.53 1.12
C LEU A 499 2.61 2.84 2.23
N CYS A 500 1.93 2.21 3.19
CA CYS A 500 2.52 1.70 4.42
C CYS A 500 2.46 0.18 4.50
N LYS A 501 3.45 -0.43 5.17
CA LYS A 501 3.47 -1.87 5.45
C LYS A 501 2.48 -2.27 6.55
N TYR A 502 2.17 -1.33 7.43
CA TYR A 502 1.27 -1.50 8.54
C TYR A 502 0.53 -0.18 8.77
N THR A 503 -0.77 -0.26 8.97
CA THR A 503 -1.62 0.88 9.34
C THR A 503 -2.52 0.46 10.49
N ALA A 504 -2.63 1.28 11.52
CA ALA A 504 -3.56 1.02 12.63
C ALA A 504 -4.19 2.31 13.15
N ARG A 505 -5.41 2.19 13.67
CA ARG A 505 -6.10 3.21 14.46
C ARG A 505 -6.22 2.71 15.89
N VAL A 506 -5.78 3.51 16.85
CA VAL A 506 -5.93 3.19 18.27
C VAL A 506 -7.21 3.82 18.81
N THR A 507 -8.16 3.03 19.29
CA THR A 507 -9.42 3.54 19.88
C THR A 507 -9.48 3.42 21.40
N ARG A 508 -8.56 2.67 22.02
CA ARG A 508 -8.47 2.46 23.48
C ARG A 508 -7.03 2.60 23.96
N LEU A 509 -6.84 3.18 25.15
CA LEU A 509 -5.51 3.47 25.68
C LEU A 509 -4.67 2.19 25.90
N ARG A 510 -5.30 1.10 26.35
CA ARG A 510 -4.62 -0.19 26.57
C ARG A 510 -3.97 -0.76 25.30
N ASP A 511 -4.49 -0.39 24.12
CA ASP A 511 -4.05 -0.88 22.82
C ASP A 511 -2.88 -0.07 22.25
N ILE A 512 -2.49 1.07 22.87
CA ILE A 512 -1.38 1.94 22.40
C ILE A 512 -0.06 1.17 22.33
N ILE A 513 0.35 0.58 23.46
CA ILE A 513 1.65 -0.11 23.58
C ILE A 513 1.81 -1.22 22.54
N PRO A 514 0.90 -2.22 22.44
CA PRO A 514 1.06 -3.31 21.49
C PRO A 514 1.02 -2.82 20.04
N THR A 515 0.18 -1.82 19.73
CA THR A 515 0.07 -1.26 18.37
C THR A 515 1.36 -0.57 17.93
N VAL A 516 1.96 0.27 18.77
CA VAL A 516 3.19 0.99 18.43
C VAL A 516 4.37 0.02 18.31
N ARG A 517 4.47 -0.98 19.20
CA ARG A 517 5.48 -2.03 19.13
C ARG A 517 5.39 -2.83 17.84
N GLU A 518 4.18 -3.24 17.46
CA GLU A 518 3.93 -3.96 16.21
C GLU A 518 4.24 -3.09 14.99
N ALA A 519 3.86 -1.81 15.00
CA ALA A 519 4.20 -0.89 13.93
C ALA A 519 5.72 -0.77 13.72
N ILE A 520 6.51 -0.59 14.80
CA ILE A 520 7.98 -0.50 14.71
C ILE A 520 8.59 -1.82 14.21
N ARG A 521 8.07 -2.96 14.67
CA ARG A 521 8.49 -4.30 14.18
C ARG A 521 8.21 -4.44 12.69
N ALA A 522 7.00 -4.09 12.23
CA ALA A 522 6.58 -4.17 10.84
C ALA A 522 7.42 -3.25 9.95
N ALA A 523 7.74 -2.04 10.42
CA ALA A 523 8.59 -1.10 9.70
C ALA A 523 9.99 -1.66 9.41
N SER A 524 10.54 -2.44 10.35
CA SER A 524 11.93 -2.91 10.31
C SER A 524 12.11 -4.34 9.76
N SER A 525 11.06 -5.17 9.77
CA SER A 525 11.13 -6.58 9.34
C SER A 525 11.08 -6.76 7.82
N GLY A 526 11.63 -7.85 7.30
CA GLY A 526 11.65 -8.18 5.88
C GLY A 526 12.38 -7.13 5.04
N CYS A 527 11.73 -6.64 3.99
CA CYS A 527 12.12 -5.39 3.35
C CYS A 527 11.53 -4.22 4.16
N PRO A 528 12.35 -3.33 4.77
CA PRO A 528 11.83 -2.25 5.60
C PRO A 528 10.99 -1.25 4.81
N GLY A 529 10.16 -0.47 5.51
CA GLY A 529 9.28 0.50 4.89
C GLY A 529 8.46 1.29 5.91
N PRO A 530 7.70 2.30 5.44
CA PRO A 530 6.94 3.16 6.33
C PRO A 530 5.72 2.43 6.93
N VAL A 531 5.32 2.86 8.11
CA VAL A 531 4.13 2.44 8.83
C VAL A 531 3.38 3.66 9.36
N PHE A 532 2.07 3.54 9.53
CA PHE A 532 1.22 4.64 9.98
C PHE A 532 0.39 4.21 11.20
N VAL A 533 0.41 5.02 12.26
CA VAL A 533 -0.47 4.82 13.42
C VAL A 533 -1.27 6.10 13.67
N GLU A 534 -2.59 5.96 13.62
CA GLU A 534 -3.57 7.02 13.83
C GLU A 534 -4.04 7.03 15.29
N PHE A 535 -3.97 8.21 15.91
CA PHE A 535 -4.38 8.45 17.29
C PHE A 535 -5.49 9.52 17.33
N PRO A 536 -6.76 9.10 17.52
CA PRO A 536 -7.84 9.99 17.91
C PRO A 536 -7.47 10.83 19.13
N VAL A 537 -7.81 12.12 19.09
CA VAL A 537 -7.41 13.07 20.14
C VAL A 537 -7.92 12.67 21.53
N ASP A 538 -9.10 12.07 21.64
CA ASP A 538 -9.70 11.59 22.87
C ASP A 538 -9.02 10.35 23.47
N VAL A 539 -8.12 9.70 22.73
CA VAL A 539 -7.23 8.64 23.27
C VAL A 539 -5.95 9.23 23.88
N LEU A 540 -5.58 10.45 23.50
CA LEU A 540 -4.29 11.05 23.88
C LEU A 540 -4.37 12.01 25.06
N TYR A 541 -5.55 12.57 25.37
CA TYR A 541 -5.75 13.55 26.44
C TYR A 541 -6.27 12.91 27.75
N PRO A 542 -6.14 13.61 28.90
CA PRO A 542 -6.59 13.07 30.20
C PRO A 542 -8.10 12.82 30.28
N TYR A 543 -8.50 11.84 31.09
CA TYR A 543 -9.89 11.41 31.27
C TYR A 543 -10.85 12.57 31.55
N GLU A 544 -10.51 13.43 32.52
CA GLU A 544 -11.34 14.57 32.93
C GLU A 544 -11.64 15.50 31.75
N LEU A 545 -10.64 15.77 30.91
CA LEU A 545 -10.80 16.64 29.76
C LEU A 545 -11.69 15.99 28.70
N VAL A 546 -11.45 14.71 28.39
CA VAL A 546 -12.28 13.96 27.43
C VAL A 546 -13.75 13.93 27.90
N MET A 547 -13.99 13.63 29.17
CA MET A 547 -15.33 13.60 29.76
C MET A 547 -16.05 14.96 29.71
N ARG A 548 -15.30 16.06 29.83
CA ARG A 548 -15.85 17.41 29.70
C ARG A 548 -16.25 17.71 28.25
N GLU A 549 -15.39 17.39 27.30
CA GLU A 549 -15.62 17.68 25.88
C GLU A 549 -16.70 16.80 25.24
N VAL A 550 -16.93 15.57 25.71
CA VAL A 550 -18.05 14.72 25.23
C VAL A 550 -19.44 15.25 25.64
N GLY A 551 -19.50 16.30 26.48
CA GLY A 551 -20.73 17.05 26.72
C GLY A 551 -21.74 16.37 27.65
N LEU A 552 -21.26 15.65 28.67
CA LEU A 552 -22.13 15.09 29.70
C LEU A 552 -22.92 16.20 30.41
N ASN A 553 -24.24 16.05 30.48
CA ASN A 553 -25.11 16.98 31.21
C ASN A 553 -25.43 16.43 32.60
N PRO A 554 -24.73 16.86 33.68
CA PRO A 554 -24.93 16.31 35.03
C PRO A 554 -26.33 16.58 35.60
N ASN A 555 -27.05 17.57 35.08
CA ASN A 555 -28.39 17.97 35.53
C ASN A 555 -29.52 17.38 34.66
N ALA A 556 -29.24 16.32 33.90
CA ALA A 556 -30.20 15.68 33.01
C ALA A 556 -31.39 15.08 33.78
N LYS A 557 -32.59 15.66 33.58
CA LYS A 557 -33.84 15.20 34.21
C LYS A 557 -34.67 14.24 33.32
N GLY A 558 -34.41 14.21 32.01
CA GLY A 558 -35.15 13.39 31.04
C GLY A 558 -34.48 12.05 30.77
N PHE A 559 -35.29 11.00 30.59
CA PHE A 559 -34.83 9.61 30.35
C PHE A 559 -33.87 9.49 29.17
N VAL A 560 -34.16 10.12 28.03
CA VAL A 560 -33.30 10.09 26.82
C VAL A 560 -31.91 10.66 27.12
N GLN A 561 -31.85 11.79 27.81
CA GLN A 561 -30.57 12.43 28.16
C GLN A 561 -29.80 11.62 29.21
N GLN A 562 -30.50 10.98 30.15
CA GLN A 562 -29.87 10.08 31.12
C GLN A 562 -29.29 8.83 30.45
N ALA A 563 -30.00 8.24 29.49
CA ALA A 563 -29.52 7.13 28.67
C ALA A 563 -28.30 7.55 27.83
N LEU A 564 -28.33 8.72 27.21
CA LEU A 564 -27.19 9.28 26.48
C LEU A 564 -25.97 9.51 27.40
N ASN A 565 -26.18 10.10 28.58
CA ASN A 565 -25.10 10.27 29.56
C ASN A 565 -24.50 8.92 29.98
N HIS A 566 -25.34 7.91 30.17
CA HIS A 566 -24.89 6.56 30.50
C HIS A 566 -24.05 5.95 29.36
N TYR A 567 -24.52 6.05 28.12
CA TYR A 567 -23.78 5.63 26.92
C TYR A 567 -22.41 6.31 26.83
N LEU A 568 -22.36 7.64 26.93
CA LEU A 568 -21.12 8.41 26.86
C LEU A 568 -20.14 8.00 27.97
N ARG A 569 -20.64 7.77 29.19
CA ARG A 569 -19.82 7.33 30.33
C ARG A 569 -19.30 5.90 30.13
N ILE A 570 -20.09 5.00 29.54
CA ILE A 570 -19.62 3.66 29.13
C ILE A 570 -18.54 3.78 28.05
N HIS A 571 -18.76 4.58 27.01
CA HIS A 571 -17.82 4.79 25.91
C HIS A 571 -16.45 5.24 26.42
N VAL A 572 -16.40 6.33 27.20
CA VAL A 572 -15.14 6.85 27.74
C VAL A 572 -14.53 5.87 28.75
N SER A 573 -15.33 5.22 29.60
CA SER A 573 -14.79 4.21 30.53
C SER A 573 -14.18 3.01 29.81
N ARG A 574 -14.75 2.58 28.68
CA ARG A 574 -14.16 1.54 27.82
C ARG A 574 -12.86 1.99 27.16
N GLN A 575 -12.83 3.24 26.70
CA GLN A 575 -11.66 3.85 26.07
C GLN A 575 -10.45 3.92 27.04
N PHE A 576 -10.70 4.28 28.30
CA PHE A 576 -9.69 4.39 29.37
C PHE A 576 -9.52 3.11 30.20
N GLY A 577 -10.31 2.07 29.91
CA GLY A 577 -10.32 0.85 30.69
C GLY A 577 -8.99 0.10 30.59
N ALA A 578 -8.48 -0.36 31.74
CA ALA A 578 -7.22 -1.10 31.86
C ALA A 578 -5.99 -0.36 31.26
N ALA A 579 -6.06 0.95 31.05
CA ALA A 579 -5.01 1.74 30.40
C ALA A 579 -3.64 1.66 31.09
N TRP A 580 -3.64 1.48 32.41
CA TRP A 580 -2.45 1.61 33.25
C TRP A 580 -1.94 0.27 33.78
N ILE A 581 -2.47 -0.85 33.28
CA ILE A 581 -1.89 -2.17 33.57
C ILE A 581 -0.48 -2.20 32.97
N PRO A 582 0.56 -2.58 33.73
CA PRO A 582 1.92 -2.69 33.20
C PRO A 582 1.97 -3.63 31.99
N GLN A 583 2.63 -3.17 30.92
CA GLN A 583 2.82 -3.93 29.69
C GLN A 583 4.29 -3.89 29.27
N GLU A 584 4.72 -4.90 28.52
CA GLU A 584 6.08 -4.97 28.00
C GLU A 584 6.31 -3.88 26.94
N LEU A 585 7.33 -3.05 27.13
CA LEU A 585 7.68 -1.94 26.24
C LEU A 585 8.80 -2.28 25.26
N THR A 586 9.51 -3.39 25.45
CA THR A 586 10.73 -3.70 24.71
C THR A 586 10.48 -4.02 23.23
N PRO A 587 11.48 -3.79 22.35
CA PRO A 587 11.38 -4.12 20.93
C PRO A 587 11.01 -5.57 20.67
N LEU A 588 10.06 -5.79 19.76
CA LEU A 588 9.73 -7.12 19.25
C LEU A 588 10.81 -7.60 18.26
N PRO A 589 11.06 -8.92 18.16
CA PRO A 589 12.06 -9.46 17.24
C PRO A 589 11.68 -9.19 15.77
N THR A 590 12.67 -8.78 14.98
CA THR A 590 12.52 -8.54 13.54
C THR A 590 12.93 -9.77 12.73
N ASN A 591 12.16 -10.11 11.69
CA ASN A 591 12.51 -11.19 10.76
C ASN A 591 13.32 -10.64 9.58
N ILE A 592 14.56 -11.11 9.38
CA ILE A 592 15.41 -10.74 8.24
C ILE A 592 15.93 -12.02 7.59
N ALA A 593 15.57 -12.24 6.32
CA ALA A 593 15.98 -13.42 5.57
C ALA A 593 17.50 -13.48 5.35
N LYS A 594 18.08 -14.67 5.48
CA LYS A 594 19.50 -14.96 5.26
C LYS A 594 19.66 -15.90 4.05
N PRO A 595 20.80 -15.85 3.34
CA PRO A 595 21.05 -16.79 2.24
C PRO A 595 21.25 -18.22 2.76
N SER A 596 20.91 -19.22 1.93
CA SER A 596 21.26 -20.62 2.20
C SER A 596 22.73 -20.91 1.91
N SER A 597 23.28 -22.00 2.47
CA SER A 597 24.64 -22.47 2.18
C SER A 597 24.83 -22.76 0.68
N GLU A 598 23.85 -23.42 0.05
CA GLU A 598 23.87 -23.73 -1.38
C GLU A 598 23.93 -22.48 -2.26
N GLN A 599 23.19 -21.42 -1.90
CA GLN A 599 23.26 -20.13 -2.59
C GLN A 599 24.64 -19.49 -2.43
N ILE A 600 25.21 -19.53 -1.22
CA ILE A 600 26.56 -19.02 -0.95
C ILE A 600 27.59 -19.75 -1.81
N ASP A 601 27.54 -21.08 -1.84
CA ASP A 601 28.48 -21.93 -2.58
C ASP A 601 28.34 -21.74 -4.10
N SER A 602 27.11 -21.60 -4.59
CA SER A 602 26.82 -21.33 -6.01
C SER A 602 27.42 -19.99 -6.44
N ILE A 603 27.20 -18.93 -5.65
CA ILE A 603 27.78 -17.61 -5.93
C ILE A 603 29.31 -17.66 -5.86
N ALA A 604 29.87 -18.31 -4.84
CA ALA A 604 31.31 -18.46 -4.67
C ALA A 604 31.94 -19.21 -5.87
N SER A 605 31.29 -20.26 -6.38
CA SER A 605 31.73 -21.00 -7.56
C SER A 605 31.74 -20.13 -8.83
N LEU A 606 30.67 -19.35 -9.06
CA LEU A 606 30.61 -18.40 -10.18
C LEU A 606 31.70 -17.35 -10.09
N ILE A 607 31.98 -16.80 -8.91
CA ILE A 607 33.04 -15.81 -8.70
C ILE A 607 34.42 -16.40 -9.00
N ARG A 608 34.71 -17.64 -8.59
CA ARG A 608 35.99 -18.31 -8.85
C ARG A 608 36.28 -18.51 -10.34
N THR A 609 35.25 -18.73 -11.14
CA THR A 609 35.38 -19.05 -12.57
C THR A 609 35.28 -17.83 -13.49
N ALA A 610 34.71 -16.73 -13.01
CA ALA A 610 34.53 -15.50 -13.78
C ALA A 610 35.87 -14.81 -14.11
N LYS A 611 36.02 -14.39 -15.37
CA LYS A 611 37.19 -13.64 -15.87
C LYS A 611 36.91 -12.14 -15.96
N ARG A 612 35.66 -11.75 -16.17
CA ARG A 612 35.21 -10.35 -16.26
C ARG A 612 33.98 -10.09 -15.36
N PRO A 613 34.07 -10.34 -14.04
CA PRO A 613 32.96 -10.08 -13.13
C PRO A 613 32.73 -8.57 -12.95
N VAL A 614 31.47 -8.18 -12.74
CA VAL A 614 31.04 -6.83 -12.37
C VAL A 614 29.96 -6.93 -11.30
N MET A 615 29.98 -6.03 -10.31
CA MET A 615 28.97 -5.96 -9.25
C MET A 615 28.32 -4.57 -9.19
N LEU A 616 27.00 -4.54 -9.10
CA LEU A 616 26.20 -3.34 -8.90
C LEU A 616 25.60 -3.40 -7.50
N ILE A 617 25.98 -2.46 -6.64
CA ILE A 617 25.45 -2.39 -5.27
C ILE A 617 24.47 -1.22 -5.16
N GLY A 618 23.24 -1.51 -4.73
CA GLY A 618 22.17 -0.54 -4.50
C GLY A 618 21.91 -0.26 -3.02
N SER A 619 21.00 0.67 -2.74
CA SER A 619 20.72 1.18 -1.37
C SER A 619 20.42 0.08 -0.35
N GLN A 620 19.77 -1.01 -0.76
CA GLN A 620 19.38 -2.09 0.15
C GLN A 620 20.59 -2.76 0.86
N ALA A 621 21.79 -2.67 0.29
CA ALA A 621 23.01 -3.14 0.93
C ALA A 621 23.42 -2.32 2.17
N THR A 622 22.84 -1.14 2.38
CA THR A 622 23.09 -0.30 3.55
C THR A 622 22.08 -0.51 4.68
N LEU A 623 21.12 -1.43 4.51
CA LEU A 623 20.13 -1.74 5.55
C LEU A 623 20.72 -2.67 6.62
N PRO A 624 20.28 -2.57 7.89
CA PRO A 624 20.72 -3.45 8.97
C PRO A 624 20.29 -4.91 8.67
N PRO A 625 21.08 -5.94 9.06
CA PRO A 625 21.88 -5.94 10.28
C PRO A 625 23.37 -5.67 10.10
N ILE A 626 23.90 -5.73 8.88
CA ILE A 626 25.34 -5.54 8.63
C ILE A 626 25.66 -4.05 8.57
N LYS A 627 26.72 -3.64 9.28
CA LYS A 627 27.20 -2.27 9.23
C LYS A 627 27.86 -2.00 7.87
N PRO A 628 27.69 -0.81 7.29
CA PRO A 628 28.32 -0.47 6.00
C PRO A 628 29.85 -0.64 6.00
N THR A 629 30.50 -0.46 7.15
CA THR A 629 31.95 -0.68 7.31
C THR A 629 32.36 -2.15 7.12
N ASP A 630 31.51 -3.10 7.50
CA ASP A 630 31.79 -4.53 7.30
C ASP A 630 31.46 -4.97 5.88
N LEU A 631 30.45 -4.35 5.26
CA LEU A 631 30.20 -4.49 3.83
C LEU A 631 31.40 -4.02 2.98
N VAL A 632 32.03 -2.89 3.33
CA VAL A 632 33.25 -2.41 2.64
C VAL A 632 34.33 -3.49 2.63
N LYS A 633 34.65 -4.08 3.79
CA LYS A 633 35.64 -5.15 3.90
C LYS A 633 35.28 -6.35 3.03
N ALA A 634 34.01 -6.75 3.02
CA ALA A 634 33.55 -7.87 2.19
C ALA A 634 33.73 -7.57 0.70
N VAL A 635 33.36 -6.37 0.24
CA VAL A 635 33.52 -5.95 -1.15
C VAL A 635 35.01 -5.91 -1.56
N GLU A 636 35.88 -5.38 -0.70
CA GLU A 636 37.33 -5.33 -0.95
C GLU A 636 37.96 -6.74 -1.00
N ASN A 637 37.49 -7.65 -0.15
CA ASN A 637 37.91 -9.05 -0.15
C ASN A 637 37.46 -9.80 -1.40
N LEU A 638 36.25 -9.50 -1.90
CA LEU A 638 35.75 -10.08 -3.16
C LEU A 638 36.57 -9.61 -4.37
N GLY A 639 37.12 -8.39 -4.34
CA GLY A 639 38.04 -7.91 -5.39
C GLY A 639 37.39 -7.75 -6.78
N ILE A 640 36.07 -7.60 -6.84
CA ILE A 640 35.30 -7.43 -8.08
C ILE A 640 35.14 -5.92 -8.39
N PRO A 641 35.24 -5.46 -9.65
CA PRO A 641 34.85 -4.11 -10.03
C PRO A 641 33.40 -3.77 -9.66
N VAL A 642 33.17 -2.63 -9.01
CA VAL A 642 31.87 -2.24 -8.46
C VAL A 642 31.37 -0.91 -9.02
N PHE A 643 30.08 -0.87 -9.35
CA PHE A 643 29.31 0.36 -9.53
C PHE A 643 28.36 0.56 -8.35
N LEU A 644 28.38 1.76 -7.77
CA LEU A 644 27.61 2.11 -6.58
C LEU A 644 26.43 3.02 -6.94
N GLY A 645 25.26 2.72 -6.40
CA GLY A 645 24.02 3.48 -6.63
C GLY A 645 23.26 3.82 -5.34
N GLY A 646 22.48 4.90 -5.39
CA GLY A 646 21.70 5.39 -4.26
C GLY A 646 22.56 5.60 -3.01
N MET A 647 22.13 5.05 -1.87
CA MET A 647 22.79 5.19 -0.57
C MET A 647 24.20 4.59 -0.51
N THR A 648 24.58 3.73 -1.45
CA THR A 648 25.93 3.16 -1.49
C THR A 648 26.94 4.05 -2.20
N ARG A 649 26.52 5.17 -2.81
CA ARG A 649 27.46 6.16 -3.36
C ARG A 649 28.38 6.65 -2.25
N GLY A 650 29.69 6.45 -2.45
CA GLY A 650 30.71 6.75 -1.44
C GLY A 650 31.14 5.56 -0.58
N LEU A 651 30.49 4.40 -0.66
CA LEU A 651 30.78 3.22 0.17
C LEU A 651 32.28 2.91 0.24
N LEU A 652 32.98 2.93 -0.89
CA LEU A 652 34.42 2.64 -0.99
C LEU A 652 35.33 3.89 -0.95
N GLY A 653 34.75 5.08 -0.77
CA GLY A 653 35.46 6.35 -0.77
C GLY A 653 35.94 6.83 -2.14
N LYS A 654 36.81 7.85 -2.15
CA LYS A 654 37.18 8.58 -3.38
C LYS A 654 38.13 7.82 -4.31
N ASN A 655 39.07 7.04 -3.77
CA ASN A 655 40.24 6.53 -4.51
C ASN A 655 40.33 5.00 -4.60
N ASN A 656 39.30 4.26 -4.16
CA ASN A 656 39.36 2.80 -4.16
C ASN A 656 39.41 2.23 -5.58
N GLU A 657 40.34 1.29 -5.81
CA GLU A 657 40.67 0.69 -7.12
C GLU A 657 39.55 -0.19 -7.72
N LEU A 658 38.58 -0.64 -6.93
CA LEU A 658 37.45 -1.44 -7.39
C LEU A 658 36.26 -0.58 -7.85
N GLN A 659 36.12 0.64 -7.34
CA GLN A 659 34.97 1.49 -7.66
C GLN A 659 35.07 2.15 -9.05
N MET A 660 34.24 1.71 -9.98
CA MET A 660 34.08 2.29 -11.31
C MET A 660 32.91 3.29 -11.34
N ARG A 661 32.96 4.31 -12.20
CA ARG A 661 32.02 5.45 -12.19
C ARG A 661 31.34 5.72 -13.52
N GLN A 662 32.10 5.78 -14.61
CA GLN A 662 31.63 6.36 -15.87
C GLN A 662 31.11 5.28 -16.83
N CYS A 663 31.89 4.23 -17.05
CA CYS A 663 31.68 3.27 -18.14
C CYS A 663 30.82 2.05 -17.74
N ARG A 664 29.75 2.26 -16.95
CA ARG A 664 28.87 1.19 -16.46
C ARG A 664 28.26 0.35 -17.59
N LYS A 665 27.76 1.01 -18.64
CA LYS A 665 27.12 0.34 -19.77
C LYS A 665 28.08 -0.59 -20.51
N ASP A 666 29.33 -0.14 -20.70
CA ASP A 666 30.36 -0.90 -21.42
C ASP A 666 30.82 -2.09 -20.58
N ALA A 667 31.03 -1.89 -19.27
CA ALA A 667 31.37 -2.96 -18.34
C ALA A 667 30.30 -4.08 -18.32
N LEU A 668 29.01 -3.72 -18.29
CA LEU A 668 27.91 -4.69 -18.25
C LEU A 668 27.74 -5.51 -19.54
N LYS A 669 28.14 -4.96 -20.69
CA LYS A 669 28.09 -5.66 -21.99
C LYS A 669 29.18 -6.72 -22.12
N GLU A 670 30.37 -6.43 -21.59
CA GLU A 670 31.55 -7.31 -21.66
C GLU A 670 31.63 -8.32 -20.52
N ALA A 671 30.88 -8.09 -19.44
CA ALA A 671 30.87 -8.96 -18.26
C ALA A 671 30.46 -10.40 -18.60
N ASP A 672 31.14 -11.36 -17.96
CA ASP A 672 30.76 -12.79 -17.96
C ASP A 672 30.06 -13.22 -16.66
N LEU A 673 30.10 -12.37 -15.63
CA LEU A 673 29.33 -12.48 -14.39
C LEU A 673 28.87 -11.09 -13.96
N THR A 674 27.57 -10.93 -13.72
CA THR A 674 26.98 -9.71 -13.16
C THR A 674 26.28 -10.03 -11.84
N ILE A 675 26.71 -9.36 -10.77
CA ILE A 675 26.07 -9.45 -9.45
C ILE A 675 25.23 -8.19 -9.21
N LEU A 676 23.92 -8.35 -9.17
CA LEU A 676 22.94 -7.31 -8.84
C LEU A 676 22.62 -7.38 -7.34
N ALA A 677 23.39 -6.66 -6.53
CA ALA A 677 23.28 -6.64 -5.08
C ALA A 677 22.38 -5.47 -4.62
N GLY A 678 21.09 -5.74 -4.37
CA GLY A 678 20.11 -4.71 -4.00
C GLY A 678 19.84 -3.71 -5.13
N THR A 679 20.19 -4.06 -6.37
CA THR A 679 19.96 -3.25 -7.57
C THR A 679 18.77 -3.81 -8.34
N VAL A 680 17.84 -2.94 -8.71
CA VAL A 680 16.62 -3.33 -9.43
C VAL A 680 16.78 -3.10 -10.93
N CYS A 681 16.38 -4.07 -11.75
CA CYS A 681 16.33 -3.95 -13.21
C CYS A 681 15.16 -3.08 -13.68
N ASP A 682 15.11 -1.82 -13.24
CA ASP A 682 14.12 -0.81 -13.67
C ASP A 682 14.68 0.12 -14.78
N PHE A 683 14.02 1.25 -15.05
CA PHE A 683 14.43 2.20 -16.08
C PHE A 683 15.89 2.67 -15.92
N ARG A 684 16.42 2.75 -14.68
CA ARG A 684 17.79 3.18 -14.37
C ARG A 684 18.85 2.18 -14.82
N LEU A 685 18.44 0.92 -15.03
CA LEU A 685 19.25 -0.16 -15.61
C LEU A 685 18.67 -0.62 -16.95
N SER A 686 17.91 0.25 -17.64
CA SER A 686 17.29 -0.04 -18.95
C SER A 686 16.48 -1.34 -18.95
N TYR A 687 15.76 -1.61 -17.86
CA TYR A 687 14.94 -2.81 -17.66
C TYR A 687 15.72 -4.13 -17.73
N GLY A 688 17.05 -4.08 -17.53
CA GLY A 688 17.94 -5.24 -17.68
C GLY A 688 18.46 -5.47 -19.11
N ARG A 689 18.01 -4.69 -20.12
CA ARG A 689 18.44 -4.83 -21.53
C ARG A 689 19.94 -4.59 -21.75
N VAL A 690 20.58 -3.90 -20.82
CA VAL A 690 22.01 -3.60 -20.90
C VAL A 690 22.88 -4.78 -20.45
N LEU A 691 22.29 -5.77 -19.77
CA LEU A 691 22.99 -6.97 -19.31
C LEU A 691 23.38 -7.83 -20.52
N SER A 692 24.62 -8.32 -20.53
CA SER A 692 25.08 -9.23 -21.57
C SER A 692 24.34 -10.56 -21.52
N LYS A 693 23.87 -11.06 -22.67
CA LYS A 693 23.29 -12.41 -22.78
C LYS A 693 24.27 -13.53 -22.45
N LYS A 694 25.58 -13.23 -22.48
CA LYS A 694 26.65 -14.17 -22.13
C LYS A 694 27.00 -14.14 -20.64
N SER A 695 26.53 -13.12 -19.91
CA SER A 695 26.83 -12.96 -18.48
C SER A 695 25.96 -13.89 -17.66
N LYS A 696 26.58 -14.57 -16.69
CA LYS A 696 25.87 -15.20 -15.58
C LYS A 696 25.32 -14.14 -14.65
N ILE A 697 24.04 -14.22 -14.28
CA ILE A 697 23.39 -13.19 -13.47
C ILE A 697 23.09 -13.72 -12.07
N VAL A 698 23.67 -13.09 -11.06
CA VAL A 698 23.32 -13.27 -9.65
C VAL A 698 22.50 -12.07 -9.21
N VAL A 699 21.33 -12.29 -8.62
CA VAL A 699 20.49 -11.21 -8.08
C VAL A 699 20.20 -11.46 -6.60
N ILE A 700 20.40 -10.43 -5.78
CA ILE A 700 20.22 -10.48 -4.34
C ILE A 700 19.32 -9.31 -3.93
N ASN A 701 18.18 -9.60 -3.32
CA ASN A 701 17.24 -8.57 -2.86
C ASN A 701 16.33 -9.12 -1.74
N ARG A 702 15.97 -8.30 -0.75
CA ARG A 702 15.03 -8.65 0.33
C ARG A 702 13.59 -8.72 -0.15
N ASN A 703 13.23 -7.93 -1.16
CA ASN A 703 11.91 -7.86 -1.74
C ASN A 703 11.82 -8.72 -3.01
N ARG A 704 10.87 -9.67 -3.03
CA ARG A 704 10.68 -10.61 -4.14
C ARG A 704 10.28 -9.92 -5.44
N ASP A 705 9.39 -8.93 -5.40
CA ASP A 705 8.92 -8.23 -6.61
C ASP A 705 10.04 -7.42 -7.27
N GLN A 706 10.94 -6.87 -6.46
CA GLN A 706 12.14 -6.20 -6.95
C GLN A 706 13.18 -7.18 -7.47
N LEU A 707 13.36 -8.32 -6.80
CA LEU A 707 14.26 -9.40 -7.20
C LEU A 707 13.97 -9.87 -8.62
N THR A 708 12.70 -10.03 -8.98
CA THR A 708 12.25 -10.57 -10.27
C THR A 708 11.77 -9.47 -11.24
N LYS A 709 12.00 -8.19 -10.95
CA LYS A 709 11.46 -7.08 -11.74
C LYS A 709 11.99 -7.12 -13.17
N ASN A 710 11.08 -7.21 -14.15
CA ASN A 710 11.39 -7.33 -15.58
C ASN A 710 12.20 -8.57 -15.97
N GLU A 711 12.34 -9.55 -15.07
CA GLU A 711 12.92 -10.84 -15.40
C GLU A 711 12.08 -11.53 -16.47
N LYS A 712 12.66 -12.48 -17.22
CA LYS A 712 12.07 -13.20 -18.37
C LYS A 712 11.81 -12.35 -19.60
N ALA A 713 11.60 -11.05 -19.47
CA ALA A 713 11.41 -10.13 -20.59
C ALA A 713 12.74 -9.78 -21.29
N PHE A 714 13.77 -9.43 -20.52
CA PHE A 714 15.06 -8.96 -21.07
C PHE A 714 16.28 -9.67 -20.49
N TRP A 715 16.12 -10.33 -19.35
CA TRP A 715 17.21 -10.96 -18.61
C TRP A 715 16.68 -12.13 -17.77
N ASN A 716 17.56 -13.03 -17.34
CA ASN A 716 17.24 -14.17 -16.49
C ASN A 716 18.28 -14.27 -15.38
N ALA A 717 17.86 -14.59 -14.17
CA ALA A 717 18.79 -14.92 -13.09
C ALA A 717 19.29 -16.36 -13.23
N ASP A 718 20.59 -16.57 -13.07
CA ASP A 718 21.18 -17.90 -12.85
C ASP A 718 21.15 -18.27 -11.35
N VAL A 719 21.28 -17.28 -10.47
CA VAL A 719 21.13 -17.45 -9.02
C VAL A 719 20.28 -16.30 -8.46
N SER A 720 19.17 -16.64 -7.82
CA SER A 720 18.28 -15.70 -7.15
C SER A 720 18.33 -15.89 -5.64
N VAL A 721 18.62 -14.82 -4.90
CA VAL A 721 18.73 -14.84 -3.44
C VAL A 721 17.79 -13.82 -2.82
N GLN A 722 16.66 -14.31 -2.28
CA GLN A 722 15.74 -13.48 -1.50
C GLN A 722 16.23 -13.34 -0.05
N ALA A 723 17.27 -12.54 0.18
CA ALA A 723 17.86 -12.35 1.50
C ALA A 723 18.45 -10.95 1.68
N ASP A 724 18.94 -10.66 2.88
CA ASP A 724 19.73 -9.46 3.11
C ASP A 724 21.00 -9.44 2.23
N VAL A 725 21.15 -8.35 1.49
CA VAL A 725 22.23 -8.13 0.53
C VAL A 725 23.59 -8.13 1.21
N ALA A 726 23.75 -7.36 2.28
CA ALA A 726 25.04 -7.22 2.94
C ALA A 726 25.45 -8.52 3.66
N SER A 727 24.52 -9.18 4.35
CA SER A 727 24.75 -10.50 4.96
C SER A 727 25.17 -11.53 3.91
N THR A 728 24.57 -11.49 2.72
CA THR A 728 24.93 -12.38 1.61
C THR A 728 26.35 -12.12 1.11
N LEU A 729 26.70 -10.87 0.83
CA LEU A 729 28.04 -10.52 0.36
C LEU A 729 29.12 -10.83 1.40
N VAL A 730 28.87 -10.58 2.69
CA VAL A 730 29.78 -10.94 3.79
C VAL A 730 29.96 -12.46 3.86
N SER A 731 28.89 -13.23 3.75
CA SER A 731 28.96 -14.70 3.83
C SER A 731 29.72 -15.30 2.65
N VAL A 732 29.50 -14.79 1.44
CA VAL A 732 30.25 -15.19 0.23
C VAL A 732 31.73 -14.82 0.35
N ALA A 733 32.05 -13.60 0.81
CA ALA A 733 33.44 -13.19 1.04
C ALA A 733 34.14 -14.10 2.07
N ASN A 734 33.44 -14.48 3.15
CA ASN A 734 33.94 -15.40 4.16
C ASN A 734 34.12 -16.83 3.62
N ALA A 735 33.24 -17.32 2.75
CA ALA A 735 33.36 -18.64 2.14
C ALA A 735 34.57 -18.73 1.19
N LEU A 736 34.96 -17.61 0.58
CA LEU A 736 36.07 -17.56 -0.37
C LEU A 736 37.45 -17.40 0.30
N LYS A 737 37.57 -16.99 1.57
CA LYS A 737 38.82 -16.91 2.39
C LYS A 737 40.12 -16.60 1.61
N ASN A 738 40.15 -15.53 0.81
CA ASN A 738 41.30 -15.10 -0.02
C ASN A 738 41.70 -16.04 -1.17
N GLN A 739 40.87 -17.02 -1.54
CA GLN A 739 41.06 -17.90 -2.69
C GLN A 739 40.64 -17.25 -4.03
N ILE A 740 40.51 -15.92 -4.06
CA ILE A 740 40.05 -15.19 -5.25
C ILE A 740 41.26 -14.63 -5.98
N SER A 741 41.45 -15.05 -7.23
CA SER A 741 42.38 -14.37 -8.13
C SER A 741 41.74 -13.04 -8.58
N ARG A 742 42.30 -11.91 -8.14
CA ARG A 742 41.86 -10.60 -8.63
C ARG A 742 42.11 -10.53 -10.14
N GLN A 743 41.08 -10.22 -10.91
CA GLN A 743 41.17 -10.03 -12.36
C GLN A 743 41.82 -8.67 -12.68
N LYS A 744 43.12 -8.54 -12.37
CA LYS A 744 43.87 -7.28 -12.44
C LYS A 744 43.81 -6.64 -13.82
N ASP A 745 43.94 -7.43 -14.88
CA ASP A 745 43.87 -6.94 -16.26
C ASP A 745 42.48 -6.37 -16.59
N TRP A 746 41.42 -7.03 -16.10
CA TRP A 746 40.05 -6.56 -16.25
C TRP A 746 39.84 -5.23 -15.50
N ILE A 747 40.25 -5.15 -14.23
CA ILE A 747 40.19 -3.93 -13.42
C ILE A 747 40.95 -2.79 -14.13
N ALA A 748 42.18 -3.03 -14.59
CA ALA A 748 43.01 -2.04 -15.28
C ALA A 748 42.37 -1.56 -16.59
N SER A 749 41.75 -2.46 -17.35
CA SER A 749 41.04 -2.11 -18.59
C SER A 749 39.84 -1.18 -18.33
N LEU A 750 39.04 -1.47 -17.30
CA LEU A 750 37.91 -0.62 -16.89
C LEU A 750 38.37 0.73 -16.35
N ARG A 751 39.46 0.74 -15.58
CA ARG A 751 40.10 1.97 -15.08
C ARG A 751 40.55 2.88 -16.21
N LYS A 752 41.15 2.32 -17.25
CA LYS A 752 41.56 3.08 -18.44
C LYS A 752 40.35 3.74 -19.13
N LEU A 753 39.22 3.04 -19.24
CA LEU A 753 37.98 3.61 -19.79
C LEU A 753 37.44 4.75 -18.92
N ASP A 754 37.36 4.54 -17.61
CA ASP A 754 36.93 5.59 -16.66
C ASP A 754 37.84 6.83 -16.75
N ASN A 755 39.17 6.66 -16.73
CA ASN A 755 40.13 7.77 -16.83
C ASN A 755 39.98 8.53 -18.15
N THR A 756 39.80 7.83 -19.27
CA THR A 756 39.56 8.47 -20.58
C THR A 756 38.30 9.33 -20.54
N LYS A 757 37.26 8.87 -19.84
CA LYS A 757 36.01 9.62 -19.71
C LYS A 757 36.16 10.81 -18.75
N GLU A 758 36.91 10.67 -17.66
CA GLU A 758 37.25 11.79 -16.77
C GLU A 758 38.06 12.87 -17.50
N GLU A 759 39.07 12.50 -18.29
CA GLU A 759 39.85 13.45 -19.12
C GLU A 759 38.97 14.18 -20.14
N ALA A 760 37.97 13.51 -20.71
CA ALA A 760 36.99 14.15 -21.59
C ALA A 760 36.11 15.15 -20.81
N ASN A 761 35.73 14.82 -19.57
CA ASN A 761 34.98 15.71 -18.69
C ASN A 761 35.83 16.92 -18.26
N ASP A 762 37.14 16.74 -18.05
CA ASP A 762 38.10 17.82 -17.73
C ASP A 762 38.15 18.85 -18.85
N LYS A 763 38.23 18.39 -20.11
CA LYS A 763 38.20 19.27 -21.28
C LYS A 763 36.92 20.10 -21.33
N LYS A 764 35.77 19.45 -21.12
CA LYS A 764 34.46 20.13 -21.08
C LYS A 764 34.31 21.12 -19.92
N ALA A 765 35.02 20.92 -18.81
CA ALA A 765 34.96 21.83 -17.66
C ALA A 765 35.64 23.17 -17.94
N ILE A 766 36.59 23.23 -18.86
CA ILE A 766 37.35 24.46 -19.20
C ILE A 766 36.60 25.30 -20.27
N GLU A 767 35.61 24.71 -20.96
CA GLU A 767 34.82 25.40 -21.96
C GLU A 767 33.96 26.50 -21.32
N LYS A 768 34.04 27.72 -21.85
CA LYS A 768 33.18 28.83 -21.40
C LYS A 768 31.78 28.71 -22.00
N PRO A 769 30.70 28.79 -21.19
CA PRO A 769 29.33 28.81 -21.69
C PRO A 769 29.10 29.97 -22.67
N LYS A 770 28.36 29.69 -23.76
CA LYS A 770 28.13 30.69 -24.84
C LYS A 770 27.31 31.91 -24.42
N ASN A 771 26.48 31.79 -23.38
CA ASN A 771 25.54 32.83 -22.95
C ASN A 771 25.91 33.45 -21.60
N GLY A 772 27.18 33.35 -21.17
CA GLY A 772 27.62 33.74 -19.84
C GLY A 772 27.24 32.74 -18.75
N GLY A 773 27.57 33.07 -17.51
CA GLY A 773 27.43 32.17 -16.36
C GLY A 773 28.53 31.12 -16.26
N ILE A 774 28.50 30.36 -15.17
CA ILE A 774 29.57 29.44 -14.79
C ILE A 774 29.33 28.07 -15.44
N ASN A 775 30.39 27.43 -15.92
CA ASN A 775 30.31 26.06 -16.39
C ASN A 775 30.02 25.13 -15.19
N PRO A 776 28.94 24.32 -15.22
CA PRO A 776 28.57 23.49 -14.08
C PRO A 776 29.66 22.48 -13.70
N LEU A 777 30.42 21.96 -14.66
CA LEU A 777 31.53 21.04 -14.38
C LEU A 777 32.71 21.76 -13.72
N SER A 778 33.03 22.98 -14.15
CA SER A 778 34.08 23.82 -13.53
C SER A 778 33.76 24.02 -12.05
N PHE A 779 32.55 24.51 -11.77
CA PHE A 779 32.09 24.74 -10.40
C PHE A 779 32.08 23.44 -9.57
N LEU A 780 31.48 22.37 -10.08
CA LEU A 780 31.36 21.10 -9.32
C LEU A 780 32.73 20.47 -9.01
N LYS A 781 33.74 20.67 -9.86
CA LYS A 781 35.12 20.26 -9.57
C LYS A 781 35.77 21.10 -8.49
N ALA A 782 35.62 22.43 -8.54
CA ALA A 782 36.09 23.33 -7.49
C ALA A 782 35.39 23.02 -6.15
N PHE A 783 34.08 22.78 -6.19
CA PHE A 783 33.29 22.34 -5.04
C PHE A 783 33.78 21.01 -4.47
N ASP A 784 34.00 19.99 -5.31
CA ASP A 784 34.51 18.69 -4.87
C ASP A 784 35.89 18.81 -4.18
N LYS A 785 36.77 19.69 -4.67
CA LYS A 785 38.09 19.92 -4.10
C LYS A 785 38.05 20.45 -2.67
N VAL A 786 37.08 21.31 -2.34
CA VAL A 786 36.98 21.95 -1.01
C VAL A 786 36.12 21.17 0.00
N LEU A 787 35.44 20.10 -0.43
CA LEU A 787 34.62 19.28 0.45
C LEU A 787 35.45 18.55 1.51
N PRO A 788 35.07 18.64 2.80
CA PRO A 788 35.66 17.84 3.86
C PRO A 788 35.50 16.32 3.61
N ASP A 789 36.48 15.52 4.06
CA ASP A 789 36.44 14.06 3.88
C ASP A 789 35.29 13.37 4.64
N ASP A 790 34.74 13.99 5.70
CA ASP A 790 33.61 13.47 6.47
C ASP A 790 32.25 14.12 6.11
N ALA A 791 32.21 14.94 5.05
CA ALA A 791 31.01 15.66 4.63
C ALA A 791 29.89 14.69 4.18
N ILE A 792 28.66 15.00 4.60
CA ILE A 792 27.45 14.33 4.11
C ILE A 792 26.84 15.21 3.01
N LEU A 793 26.62 14.62 1.84
CA LEU A 793 26.04 15.30 0.69
C LEU A 793 24.58 14.92 0.53
N VAL A 794 23.73 15.94 0.35
CA VAL A 794 22.31 15.81 0.04
C VAL A 794 22.08 16.32 -1.37
N ALA A 795 21.58 15.48 -2.26
CA ALA A 795 21.35 15.78 -3.66
C ALA A 795 19.84 15.88 -3.94
N ASP A 796 19.39 17.03 -4.44
CA ASP A 796 17.97 17.30 -4.70
C ASP A 796 17.84 18.22 -5.93
N GLY A 797 17.43 17.65 -7.07
CA GLY A 797 17.30 18.40 -8.32
C GLY A 797 17.46 17.54 -9.57
N GLY A 798 17.38 18.21 -10.72
CA GLY A 798 17.48 17.60 -12.05
C GLY A 798 18.88 17.67 -12.65
N ASP A 799 19.07 18.51 -13.68
CA ASP A 799 20.27 18.48 -14.53
C ASP A 799 21.58 18.83 -13.81
N PHE A 800 21.58 19.88 -12.99
CA PHE A 800 22.74 20.29 -12.21
C PHE A 800 23.14 19.21 -11.20
N VAL A 801 22.17 18.63 -10.50
CA VAL A 801 22.39 17.55 -9.53
C VAL A 801 22.78 16.24 -10.21
N GLY A 802 22.22 15.96 -11.38
CA GLY A 802 22.65 14.88 -12.26
C GLY A 802 24.12 15.02 -12.61
N SER A 803 24.55 16.23 -12.99
CA SER A 803 25.98 16.55 -13.23
C SER A 803 26.82 16.36 -11.97
N ALA A 804 26.33 16.82 -10.81
CA ALA A 804 27.00 16.62 -9.52
C ALA A 804 27.20 15.13 -9.20
N ALA A 805 26.23 14.27 -9.50
CA ALA A 805 26.33 12.83 -9.27
C ALA A 805 27.39 12.12 -10.15
N TYR A 806 27.87 12.76 -11.23
CA TYR A 806 29.00 12.28 -12.04
C TYR A 806 30.35 12.85 -11.61
N VAL A 807 30.37 14.04 -10.99
CA VAL A 807 31.61 14.79 -10.70
C VAL A 807 32.00 14.72 -9.23
N VAL A 808 31.05 14.96 -8.33
CA VAL A 808 31.29 15.06 -6.89
C VAL A 808 31.39 13.66 -6.30
N ARG A 809 32.43 13.41 -5.49
CA ARG A 809 32.83 12.08 -5.03
C ARG A 809 32.65 11.92 -3.51
N PRO A 810 31.54 11.36 -3.00
CA PRO A 810 31.38 11.13 -1.56
C PRO A 810 32.53 10.26 -1.02
N ARG A 811 33.03 10.60 0.16
CA ARG A 811 34.33 10.10 0.66
C ARG A 811 34.22 8.87 1.57
N GLY A 812 33.00 8.45 1.93
CA GLY A 812 32.79 7.28 2.78
C GLY A 812 31.33 6.81 2.79
N PRO A 813 31.04 5.72 3.54
CA PRO A 813 29.71 5.15 3.66
C PRO A 813 28.71 6.13 4.29
N LEU A 814 27.46 6.10 3.81
CA LEU A 814 26.37 6.94 4.30
C LEU A 814 26.65 8.46 4.22
N GLN A 815 27.51 8.88 3.28
CA GLN A 815 27.82 10.30 3.02
C GLN A 815 27.12 10.85 1.77
N TRP A 816 26.12 10.14 1.27
CA TRP A 816 25.28 10.56 0.13
C TRP A 816 23.82 10.24 0.41
N LEU A 817 22.97 11.25 0.26
CA LEU A 817 21.51 11.16 0.34
C LEU A 817 20.91 11.71 -0.96
N ASP A 818 20.01 10.95 -1.57
CA ASP A 818 19.23 11.35 -2.75
C ASP A 818 17.80 10.78 -2.65
N PRO A 819 16.82 11.31 -3.41
CA PRO A 819 15.43 10.84 -3.38
C PRO A 819 15.25 9.41 -3.95
N GLY A 820 16.29 8.78 -4.49
CA GLY A 820 16.22 7.44 -5.03
C GLY A 820 15.35 7.34 -6.28
N ALA A 821 14.71 6.18 -6.47
CA ALA A 821 14.03 5.82 -7.71
C ALA A 821 12.76 6.64 -7.98
N PHE A 822 12.14 7.21 -6.95
CA PHE A 822 10.91 7.99 -7.08
C PHE A 822 11.18 9.40 -7.62
N GLY A 823 12.45 9.86 -7.59
CA GLY A 823 12.85 11.13 -8.20
C GLY A 823 12.19 12.36 -7.58
N THR A 824 11.82 12.29 -6.30
CA THR A 824 11.12 13.38 -5.60
C THR A 824 11.99 14.62 -5.47
N LEU A 825 11.49 15.75 -5.99
CA LEU A 825 12.08 17.06 -5.77
C LEU A 825 11.61 17.63 -4.43
N GLY A 826 12.50 18.32 -3.73
CA GLY A 826 12.22 18.99 -2.46
C GLY A 826 12.66 18.22 -1.21
N VAL A 827 13.39 17.12 -1.35
CA VAL A 827 13.91 16.34 -0.21
C VAL A 827 15.01 17.09 0.56
N GLY A 828 15.65 18.08 -0.06
CA GLY A 828 16.92 18.66 0.40
C GLY A 828 16.87 19.19 1.83
N GLY A 829 15.89 20.05 2.15
CA GLY A 829 15.76 20.64 3.48
C GLY A 829 15.55 19.60 4.58
N GLY A 830 14.58 18.70 4.39
CA GLY A 830 14.31 17.61 5.33
C GLY A 830 15.50 16.65 5.50
N PHE A 831 16.14 16.23 4.40
CA PHE A 831 17.29 15.33 4.48
C PHE A 831 18.49 15.95 5.20
N ALA A 832 18.75 17.24 4.97
CA ALA A 832 19.80 17.95 5.69
C ALA A 832 19.48 18.10 7.18
N LEU A 833 18.22 18.38 7.52
CA LEU A 833 17.75 18.42 8.92
C LEU A 833 17.98 17.09 9.63
N GLY A 834 17.58 15.98 9.00
CA GLY A 834 17.82 14.63 9.50
C GLY A 834 19.32 14.33 9.65
N ALA A 835 20.13 14.68 8.65
CA ALA A 835 21.58 14.48 8.68
C ALA A 835 22.28 15.23 9.82
N LYS A 836 21.94 16.51 10.04
CA LYS A 836 22.46 17.28 11.18
C LYS A 836 21.97 16.76 12.52
N THR A 837 20.80 16.15 12.57
CA THR A 837 20.29 15.54 13.80
C THR A 837 21.04 14.25 14.15
N VAL A 838 21.35 13.40 13.16
CA VAL A 838 22.17 12.20 13.37
C VAL A 838 23.62 12.55 13.66
N TYR A 839 24.19 13.51 12.92
CA TYR A 839 25.59 13.91 12.99
C TYR A 839 25.74 15.42 13.17
N PRO A 840 25.54 15.96 14.39
CA PRO A 840 25.57 17.41 14.63
C PRO A 840 26.87 18.10 14.24
N ASN A 841 28.00 17.40 14.40
CA ASN A 841 29.33 17.92 14.18
C ASN A 841 29.85 17.69 12.74
N LYS A 842 29.20 16.83 11.95
CA LYS A 842 29.63 16.59 10.58
C LYS A 842 29.20 17.75 9.68
N PRO A 843 30.03 18.13 8.70
CA PRO A 843 29.62 19.04 7.64
C PRO A 843 28.49 18.41 6.82
N VAL A 844 27.40 19.15 6.61
CA VAL A 844 26.28 18.72 5.74
C VAL A 844 26.16 19.73 4.62
N TYR A 845 26.22 19.24 3.38
CA TYR A 845 26.12 20.04 2.18
C TYR A 845 24.90 19.64 1.36
N ILE A 846 24.08 20.60 0.96
CA ILE A 846 22.97 20.41 0.03
C ILE A 846 23.41 20.86 -1.36
N ILE A 847 23.21 20.02 -2.36
CA ILE A 847 23.37 20.34 -3.77
C ILE A 847 21.97 20.41 -4.38
N TRP A 848 21.56 21.62 -4.72
CA TRP A 848 20.23 21.92 -5.24
C TRP A 848 20.27 22.33 -6.70
N GLY A 849 19.25 21.92 -7.46
CA GLY A 849 18.77 22.74 -8.57
C GLY A 849 17.90 23.88 -8.06
N ASP A 850 17.88 25.01 -8.76
CA ASP A 850 17.03 26.17 -8.46
C ASP A 850 15.53 25.85 -8.38
N GLY A 851 15.00 25.05 -9.31
CA GLY A 851 13.60 24.64 -9.27
C GLY A 851 13.29 23.77 -8.05
N SER A 852 14.17 22.82 -7.73
CA SER A 852 14.00 21.93 -6.57
C SER A 852 14.14 22.63 -5.21
N CYS A 853 15.02 23.63 -5.10
CA CYS A 853 15.22 24.29 -3.80
C CYS A 853 13.94 25.00 -3.34
N GLY A 854 13.11 25.47 -4.26
CA GLY A 854 11.84 26.14 -3.95
C GLY A 854 10.89 25.34 -3.04
N TYR A 855 10.97 24.01 -3.04
CA TYR A 855 10.11 23.15 -2.20
C TYR A 855 10.52 23.08 -0.72
N SER A 856 11.79 23.35 -0.39
CA SER A 856 12.29 23.19 0.97
C SER A 856 13.20 24.33 1.45
N LEU A 857 13.32 25.42 0.67
CA LEU A 857 14.08 26.61 1.03
C LEU A 857 13.63 27.22 2.38
N MET A 858 12.34 27.12 2.69
CA MET A 858 11.78 27.66 3.95
C MET A 858 12.33 26.95 5.20
N GLU A 859 12.94 25.77 5.06
CA GLU A 859 13.64 25.11 6.18
C GLU A 859 14.94 25.82 6.57
N TYR A 860 15.39 26.85 5.84
CA TYR A 860 16.44 27.75 6.33
C TYR A 860 16.05 28.41 7.67
N ASP A 861 14.76 28.73 7.86
CA ASP A 861 14.26 29.17 9.16
C ASP A 861 14.45 28.09 10.22
N THR A 862 14.10 26.83 9.92
CA THR A 862 14.33 25.70 10.82
C THR A 862 15.81 25.54 11.16
N PHE A 863 16.70 25.61 10.16
CA PHE A 863 18.14 25.54 10.39
C PHE A 863 18.62 26.67 11.30
N ALA A 864 18.16 27.90 11.08
CA ALA A 864 18.54 29.04 11.91
C ALA A 864 18.01 28.89 13.35
N ARG A 865 16.73 28.52 13.53
CA ARG A 865 16.11 28.30 14.86
C ARG A 865 16.84 27.26 15.69
N PHE A 866 17.26 26.16 15.06
CA PHE A 866 17.99 25.07 15.73
C PHE A 866 19.52 25.24 15.67
N LYS A 867 20.04 26.36 15.13
CA LYS A 867 21.48 26.63 14.95
C LYS A 867 22.23 25.50 14.23
N LEU A 868 21.59 24.96 13.20
CA LEU A 868 22.11 23.87 12.39
C LEU A 868 22.94 24.45 11.23
N GLY A 869 24.26 24.35 11.37
CA GLY A 869 25.19 24.69 10.30
C GLY A 869 25.08 23.73 9.12
N VAL A 870 24.39 24.17 8.07
CA VAL A 870 24.24 23.49 6.78
C VAL A 870 24.80 24.41 5.69
N VAL A 871 25.48 23.87 4.70
CA VAL A 871 25.92 24.62 3.51
C VAL A 871 25.09 24.19 2.31
N SER A 872 24.41 25.09 1.63
CA SER A 872 23.70 24.79 0.38
C SER A 872 24.41 25.43 -0.80
N VAL A 873 24.53 24.71 -1.90
CA VAL A 873 24.91 25.22 -3.21
C VAL A 873 23.74 25.03 -4.17
N ILE A 874 23.26 26.13 -4.75
CA ILE A 874 22.19 26.11 -5.76
C ILE A 874 22.82 26.33 -7.14
N GLY A 875 22.62 25.37 -8.04
CA GLY A 875 22.86 25.60 -9.47
C GLY A 875 21.66 26.33 -10.07
N ASN A 876 21.82 27.63 -10.32
CA ASN A 876 20.79 28.54 -10.80
C ASN A 876 21.01 28.85 -12.27
N ASP A 877 20.39 28.05 -13.13
CA ASP A 877 20.29 28.29 -14.57
C ASP A 877 18.93 28.88 -14.97
N ALA A 878 18.09 29.23 -13.97
CA ALA A 878 16.75 29.76 -14.11
C ALA A 878 15.87 28.87 -15.01
N CYS A 879 16.01 27.54 -14.88
CA CYS A 879 15.35 26.61 -15.78
C CYS A 879 15.14 25.21 -15.18
N TRP A 880 14.02 24.59 -15.54
CA TRP A 880 13.86 23.14 -15.49
C TRP A 880 14.67 22.46 -16.61
N SER A 881 16.00 22.66 -16.62
CA SER A 881 16.90 22.32 -17.73
C SER A 881 16.83 20.88 -18.18
N GLN A 882 16.61 19.95 -17.25
CA GLN A 882 16.46 18.53 -17.58
C GLN A 882 15.28 18.32 -18.56
N ILE A 883 14.15 18.98 -18.33
CA ILE A 883 12.98 18.93 -19.21
C ILE A 883 13.21 19.77 -20.47
N ALA A 884 13.74 20.99 -20.33
CA ALA A 884 13.94 21.91 -21.45
C ALA A 884 14.86 21.35 -22.54
N ARG A 885 15.88 20.55 -22.17
CA ARG A 885 16.83 19.92 -23.10
C ARG A 885 16.18 18.98 -24.13
N GLU A 886 15.06 18.37 -23.79
CA GLU A 886 14.29 17.54 -24.72
C GLU A 886 13.11 18.31 -25.30
N GLN A 887 12.41 19.08 -24.46
CA GLN A 887 11.21 19.81 -24.87
C GLN A 887 11.49 20.80 -26.00
N VAL A 888 12.58 21.58 -25.91
CA VAL A 888 12.88 22.64 -26.88
C VAL A 888 13.30 22.05 -28.24
N PRO A 889 14.24 21.09 -28.34
CA PRO A 889 14.57 20.51 -29.64
C PRO A 889 13.44 19.68 -30.25
N MET A 890 12.64 18.96 -29.44
CA MET A 890 11.57 18.08 -29.95
C MET A 890 10.31 18.85 -30.34
N PHE A 891 9.92 19.85 -29.57
CA PHE A 891 8.63 20.54 -29.72
C PHE A 891 8.76 22.03 -30.04
N GLY A 892 9.98 22.58 -30.11
CA GLY A 892 10.23 23.96 -30.53
C GLY A 892 9.86 25.03 -29.50
N THR A 893 9.51 24.66 -28.26
CA THR A 893 9.06 25.59 -27.21
C THR A 893 9.61 25.22 -25.84
N ALA A 894 9.86 26.23 -25.00
CA ALA A 894 10.30 26.10 -23.60
C ALA A 894 9.14 26.34 -22.61
N VAL A 895 7.91 26.01 -23.01
CA VAL A 895 6.72 26.28 -22.20
C VAL A 895 6.81 25.60 -20.83
N SER A 896 6.58 26.39 -19.77
CA SER A 896 6.62 25.96 -18.37
C SER A 896 7.97 25.39 -17.88
N THR A 897 9.07 25.60 -18.62
CA THR A 897 10.41 25.17 -18.19
C THR A 897 11.32 26.33 -17.77
N GLN A 898 10.92 27.58 -17.98
CA GLN A 898 11.68 28.76 -17.56
C GLN A 898 11.33 29.19 -16.14
N LEU A 899 12.34 29.53 -15.35
CA LEU A 899 12.22 30.12 -14.02
C LEU A 899 12.83 31.54 -14.03
N ALA A 900 12.65 32.26 -12.92
CA ALA A 900 13.33 33.54 -12.73
C ALA A 900 14.74 33.30 -12.13
N PRO A 901 15.77 34.07 -12.54
CA PRO A 901 17.11 34.03 -11.94
C PRO A 901 17.08 34.66 -10.55
N THR A 902 16.46 33.94 -9.60
CA THR A 902 16.12 34.46 -8.28
C THR A 902 17.39 34.60 -7.42
N PRO A 903 17.57 35.70 -6.68
CA PRO A 903 18.69 35.86 -5.75
C PRO A 903 18.44 35.08 -4.45
N TYR A 904 18.54 33.74 -4.51
CA TYR A 904 18.24 32.84 -3.40
C TYR A 904 19.14 33.08 -2.17
N GLU A 905 20.34 33.62 -2.36
CA GLU A 905 21.24 34.00 -1.27
C GLU A 905 20.62 35.04 -0.34
N LYS A 906 19.83 35.98 -0.89
CA LYS A 906 19.11 36.97 -0.09
C LYS A 906 17.93 36.37 0.68
N VAL A 907 17.33 35.29 0.17
CA VAL A 907 16.29 34.56 0.89
C VAL A 907 16.89 33.86 2.11
N ALA A 908 18.08 33.25 1.96
CA ALA A 908 18.79 32.68 3.10
C ALA A 908 19.13 33.72 4.16
N GLU A 909 19.62 34.91 3.76
CA GLU A 909 19.87 36.04 4.67
C GLU A 909 18.59 36.46 5.42
N ALA A 910 17.47 36.60 4.70
CA ALA A 910 16.19 36.97 5.28
C ALA A 910 15.66 35.94 6.29
N LEU A 911 16.04 34.67 6.15
CA LEU A 911 15.68 33.58 7.06
C LEU A 911 16.74 33.34 8.16
N GLY A 912 17.70 34.26 8.34
CA GLY A 912 18.70 34.22 9.41
C GLY A 912 19.97 33.43 9.09
N GLY A 913 20.18 33.09 7.81
CA GLY A 913 21.40 32.46 7.31
C GLY A 913 22.42 33.46 6.76
N TRP A 914 23.48 32.92 6.17
CA TRP A 914 24.46 33.66 5.37
C TRP A 914 24.25 33.36 3.88
N GLY A 915 24.39 34.37 3.03
CA GLY A 915 24.22 34.25 1.58
C GLY A 915 25.43 34.77 0.80
N ALA A 916 25.78 34.12 -0.31
CA ALA A 916 26.65 34.68 -1.34
C ALA A 916 26.23 34.20 -2.73
N ALA A 917 26.55 35.00 -3.76
CA ALA A 917 26.34 34.64 -5.15
C ALA A 917 27.68 34.47 -5.88
N ILE A 918 27.76 33.47 -6.76
CA ILE A 918 28.89 33.26 -7.67
C ILE A 918 28.38 33.41 -9.10
N THR A 919 29.05 34.27 -9.84
CA THR A 919 28.77 34.61 -11.24
C THR A 919 30.07 34.49 -12.05
N ASP A 920 29.97 34.66 -13.36
CA ASP A 920 31.14 34.74 -14.25
C ASP A 920 32.10 35.90 -13.93
N LYS A 921 31.65 36.91 -13.17
CA LYS A 921 32.47 38.07 -12.76
C LYS A 921 33.37 37.80 -11.56
N ASN A 922 33.06 36.79 -10.75
CA ASN A 922 33.78 36.43 -9.54
C ASN A 922 34.04 34.92 -9.45
N GLU A 923 34.13 34.23 -10.61
CA GLU A 923 34.40 32.79 -10.68
C GLU A 923 35.75 32.44 -10.01
N ASP A 924 36.74 33.33 -10.10
CA ASP A 924 38.06 33.15 -9.48
C ASP A 924 38.00 33.13 -7.93
N GLU A 925 36.94 33.67 -7.32
CA GLU A 925 36.73 33.70 -5.86
C GLU A 925 35.95 32.47 -5.35
N THR A 926 35.62 31.50 -6.21
CA THR A 926 34.76 30.35 -5.87
C THR A 926 35.23 29.59 -4.63
N GLU A 927 36.53 29.26 -4.54
CA GLU A 927 37.06 28.51 -3.38
C GLU A 927 36.99 29.32 -2.07
N GLU A 928 37.18 30.65 -2.14
CA GLU A 928 37.09 31.56 -0.99
C GLU A 928 35.66 31.68 -0.47
N ILE A 929 34.69 31.84 -1.39
CA ILE A 929 33.26 31.93 -1.06
C ILE A 929 32.78 30.63 -0.41
N LEU A 930 33.17 29.47 -0.96
CA LEU A 930 32.85 28.17 -0.38
C LEU A 930 33.51 27.97 1.00
N GLY A 931 34.75 28.44 1.17
CA GLY A 931 35.45 28.45 2.46
C GLY A 931 34.73 29.29 3.52
N SER A 932 34.23 30.48 3.12
CA SER A 932 33.44 31.36 3.97
C SER A 932 32.11 30.72 4.39
N ALA A 933 31.40 30.09 3.45
CA ALA A 933 30.18 29.34 3.73
C ALA A 933 30.43 28.21 4.75
N ALA A 934 31.51 27.45 4.58
CA ALA A 934 31.91 26.38 5.49
C ALA A 934 32.27 26.94 6.90
N ALA A 935 32.94 28.09 6.97
CA ALA A 935 33.26 28.75 8.24
C ALA A 935 32.00 29.20 9.00
N LYS A 936 31.00 29.73 8.29
CA LYS A 936 29.69 30.10 8.87
C LYS A 936 28.93 28.88 9.37
N SER A 937 28.90 27.81 8.57
CA SER A 937 28.30 26.53 8.98
C SER A 937 28.92 25.98 10.26
N LYS A 938 30.25 26.04 10.42
CA LYS A 938 30.91 25.64 11.68
C LYS A 938 30.49 26.47 12.91
N GLN A 939 29.98 27.69 12.71
CA GLN A 939 29.44 28.56 13.76
C GLN A 939 27.95 28.30 14.05
N GLY A 940 27.33 27.31 13.41
CA GLY A 940 25.91 27.01 13.53
C GLY A 940 25.01 27.90 12.67
N VAL A 941 25.59 28.68 11.75
CA VAL A 941 24.84 29.55 10.82
C VAL A 941 24.64 28.81 9.50
N PRO A 942 23.40 28.56 9.04
CA PRO A 942 23.17 27.98 7.72
C PRO A 942 23.65 28.94 6.62
N ALA A 943 24.30 28.42 5.60
CA ALA A 943 24.98 29.20 4.57
C ALA A 943 24.54 28.76 3.16
N LEU A 944 24.12 29.70 2.33
CA LEU A 944 23.67 29.46 0.96
C LEU A 944 24.61 30.13 -0.04
N VAL A 945 25.06 29.37 -1.03
CA VAL A 945 25.82 29.85 -2.18
C VAL A 945 24.98 29.67 -3.45
N ASN A 946 24.55 30.77 -4.05
CA ASN A 946 23.76 30.80 -5.28
C ASN A 946 24.69 30.92 -6.49
N VAL A 947 24.76 29.89 -7.32
CA VAL A 947 25.73 29.79 -8.43
C VAL A 947 24.99 30.01 -9.74
N HIS A 948 25.31 31.08 -10.47
CA HIS A 948 24.66 31.38 -11.74
C HIS A 948 25.26 30.50 -12.85
N ILE A 949 24.53 29.46 -13.25
CA ILE A 949 25.00 28.42 -14.17
C ILE A 949 24.71 28.81 -15.62
N GLY A 950 25.72 28.69 -16.46
CA GLY A 950 25.60 28.85 -17.90
C GLY A 950 25.17 27.57 -18.61
N LYS A 951 24.64 27.71 -19.83
CA LYS A 951 24.27 26.55 -20.67
C LYS A 951 25.51 25.70 -21.02
N SER A 952 25.39 24.38 -20.83
CA SER A 952 26.43 23.39 -21.13
C SER A 952 25.86 22.20 -21.88
N ASP A 953 26.64 21.61 -22.80
CA ASP A 953 26.27 20.43 -23.57
C ASP A 953 26.74 19.13 -22.88
N PHE A 954 27.23 19.18 -21.63
CA PHE A 954 27.72 18.00 -20.91
C PHE A 954 26.65 16.89 -20.78
N ARG A 955 25.40 17.29 -20.53
CA ARG A 955 24.26 16.41 -20.30
C ARG A 955 23.38 16.18 -21.54
N GLU A 956 23.78 16.69 -22.70
CA GLU A 956 23.03 16.52 -23.95
C GLU A 956 22.78 15.04 -24.26
N GLY A 957 21.54 14.70 -24.65
CA GLY A 957 21.10 13.32 -24.89
C GLY A 957 20.77 12.50 -23.63
N SER A 958 20.82 13.11 -22.44
CA SER A 958 20.28 12.49 -21.23
C SER A 958 18.75 12.53 -21.29
N ILE A 959 18.13 11.34 -21.29
CA ILE A 959 16.67 11.24 -21.37
C ILE A 959 16.04 11.67 -20.05
N SER A 960 15.05 12.57 -20.12
CA SER A 960 14.13 12.84 -19.03
C SER A 960 13.00 11.82 -19.14
N VAL A 961 13.03 10.80 -18.28
CA VAL A 961 11.94 9.82 -18.21
C VAL A 961 10.85 10.34 -17.28
#